data_AF-A0A2A2RI22-F1
#
_entry.id   AF-A0A2A2RI22-F1
#
_cell.length_a   1.000
_cell.length_b   1.000
_cell.length_c   1.000
_cell.angle_alpha   90.00
_cell.angle_beta   90.00
_cell.angle_gamma   90.00
#
_symmetry.space_group_name_H-M   'P 1'
#
loop_
_entity.id
_entity.type
_entity.pdbx_description
1 polymer ?
#
loop_
_entity_poly.entity_id
_entity_poly.type
_entity_poly.pdbx_seq_one_letter_code
_entity_poly.pdbx_strand_id
1 'polypeptide(L)'
;MTHVRNILRAAVFIACLASLLHAAAPATDGSRAEISLSPGPFRDLKLVRQADGVLGITLEGNAPHFWTAVVPAGYDPARHTVFALEYFAPAGLESVTLRYREPSGGMAVAETKAAPLAESWQPLAFDLGGLEVKPAAGHPEMRFHLALHGRPGAQFQLRRLHVRAATAEEKRLAVGREQRQAERAADATALLAELRAAYPASLATVQVGLKEITVTGTATTRAQLVGIPPELPSHRAAKASVVAEIQPDASGNFRVNVPRLAEGSERDRALWRWRLRDAQGRWLSLARWPTAYEPTVARKLPRLTAPHQKGLGGIPSVTAGHEIFDLGIRHATLNVVLHALIRDTPAAGWTPWPFEGRTYFLNESRLRAHDTTLRHLAAREVIVSAILLVGNGRQPDGTPHTAMTHPEAEARGTYSIPNLTAEAPAQLYRAALHLMAERWSRADGAHGRVANWIMHNEVDQAATWTNMGAQPVARYLETYLRSARLMHHTARLFDPHARVFISLTHHWAKQSSGSGTYIVREMLELFAEMARAEGDFEWGVAYHPYPQNLRNPDAWNDRDPTDTFDTPYITPKNIAVLPRFLDQPRFHFAGQPRGILLSEQGFNTPTLSEADQRRQAAGLIYVFRQIRPLKAIEAYHLHRYQDMPAGEGGLRLGIITETGAHKLGWEVYRALGTPREAEFAPLADEVMARPQSK
;
A
#
# COMPACT_ATOMS: atom_id res chain seq x y z
N MET A 1 1.73 7.19 -54.77
CA MET A 1 1.88 8.24 -55.80
C MET A 1 0.49 8.55 -56.31
N THR A 2 -0.13 9.60 -55.75
CA THR A 2 -0.31 10.92 -56.41
C THR A 2 -1.25 10.81 -57.62
N HIS A 3 -2.26 11.65 -57.82
CA HIS A 3 -2.84 12.76 -57.08
C HIS A 3 -4.07 13.18 -57.92
N VAL A 4 -4.99 13.93 -57.31
CA VAL A 4 -5.87 14.90 -57.99
C VAL A 4 -6.97 14.34 -58.89
N ARG A 5 -8.20 14.37 -58.34
CA ARG A 5 -9.36 14.88 -59.08
C ARG A 5 -10.14 15.86 -58.21
N ASN A 6 -10.11 17.08 -58.69
CA ASN A 6 -10.61 18.32 -58.12
C ASN A 6 -12.14 18.38 -58.00
N ILE A 7 -12.58 18.97 -56.88
CA ILE A 7 -13.44 20.17 -56.82
C ILE A 7 -14.65 20.18 -57.74
N LEU A 8 -15.82 19.81 -57.21
CA LEU A 8 -17.12 20.47 -57.43
C LEU A 8 -18.18 19.78 -56.55
N ARG A 9 -18.54 20.39 -55.42
CA ARG A 9 -19.84 20.27 -54.73
C ARG A 9 -19.84 21.19 -53.50
N ALA A 10 -19.86 22.49 -53.81
CA ALA A 10 -20.26 23.53 -52.88
C ALA A 10 -21.80 23.64 -52.86
N ALA A 11 -22.32 24.11 -51.72
CA ALA A 11 -23.63 24.74 -51.54
C ALA A 11 -24.91 23.87 -51.59
N VAL A 12 -25.21 23.18 -50.48
CA VAL A 12 -26.59 22.99 -49.97
C VAL A 12 -26.52 22.92 -48.44
N PHE A 13 -27.49 23.53 -47.75
CA PHE A 13 -27.71 23.61 -46.29
C PHE A 13 -27.16 24.83 -45.54
N ILE A 14 -27.46 26.02 -46.06
CA ILE A 14 -27.95 27.14 -45.25
C ILE A 14 -29.28 27.60 -45.89
N ALA A 15 -30.41 27.22 -45.30
CA ALA A 15 -31.71 27.89 -45.42
C ALA A 15 -32.76 27.03 -44.69
N CYS A 16 -33.00 27.33 -43.42
CA CYS A 16 -34.28 27.17 -42.70
C CYS A 16 -34.10 27.68 -41.27
N LEU A 17 -33.89 28.99 -41.16
CA LEU A 17 -34.22 29.76 -39.95
C LEU A 17 -35.43 30.62 -40.31
N ALA A 18 -36.33 30.79 -39.34
CA ALA A 18 -37.51 31.66 -39.32
C ALA A 18 -38.80 31.10 -39.96
N SER A 19 -39.58 30.38 -39.15
CA SER A 19 -40.99 30.72 -38.87
C SER A 19 -41.64 29.67 -37.97
N LEU A 20 -41.75 29.99 -36.67
CA LEU A 20 -42.93 29.77 -35.80
C LEU A 20 -42.52 30.07 -34.35
N LEU A 21 -42.46 31.38 -34.07
CA LEU A 21 -42.73 31.90 -32.74
C LEU A 21 -44.19 31.58 -32.41
N HIS A 22 -44.42 30.67 -31.46
CA HIS A 22 -45.57 30.74 -30.58
C HIS A 22 -45.07 30.60 -29.15
N ALA A 23 -45.27 31.68 -28.40
CA ALA A 23 -45.01 31.78 -26.98
C ALA A 23 -45.87 30.74 -26.24
N ALA A 24 -45.25 29.66 -25.79
CA ALA A 24 -45.77 28.90 -24.67
C ALA A 24 -45.30 29.62 -23.39
N ALA A 25 -46.26 30.19 -22.67
CA ALA A 25 -46.06 30.81 -21.37
C ALA A 25 -45.27 29.87 -20.43
N PRO A 26 -44.46 30.40 -19.49
CA PRO A 26 -43.74 29.55 -18.55
C PRO A 26 -44.78 28.84 -17.68
N ALA A 27 -44.84 27.52 -17.79
CA ALA A 27 -45.44 26.69 -16.76
C ALA A 27 -44.60 26.89 -15.50
N THR A 28 -45.09 27.72 -14.59
CA THR A 28 -44.59 27.82 -13.23
C THR A 28 -44.96 26.53 -12.50
N ASP A 29 -44.07 25.54 -12.57
CA ASP A 29 -44.11 24.39 -11.66
C ASP A 29 -43.17 24.65 -10.47
N GLY A 30 -43.75 24.64 -9.28
CA GLY A 30 -43.10 25.03 -8.04
C GLY A 30 -42.36 23.86 -7.39
N SER A 31 -41.04 23.77 -7.60
CA SER A 31 -40.04 23.43 -6.57
C SER A 31 -38.64 23.44 -7.22
N ARG A 32 -37.71 24.23 -6.68
CA ARG A 32 -36.38 24.44 -7.30
C ARG A 32 -35.61 23.12 -7.42
N ALA A 33 -35.22 22.74 -8.63
CA ALA A 33 -34.37 21.57 -8.90
C ALA A 33 -32.95 21.68 -8.33
N GLU A 34 -32.52 22.89 -7.97
CA GLU A 34 -31.20 23.20 -7.39
C GLU A 34 -31.34 24.20 -6.25
N ILE A 35 -30.57 24.01 -5.17
CA ILE A 35 -30.50 24.90 -4.02
C ILE A 35 -29.16 25.62 -4.05
N SER A 36 -29.18 26.90 -4.40
CA SER A 36 -28.00 27.77 -4.33
C SER A 36 -27.53 27.95 -2.88
N LEU A 37 -26.22 27.95 -2.71
CA LEU A 37 -25.55 28.09 -1.42
C LEU A 37 -24.72 29.37 -1.43
N SER A 38 -24.78 30.11 -0.32
CA SER A 38 -23.97 31.31 -0.13
C SER A 38 -22.67 30.96 0.61
N PRO A 39 -21.56 31.66 0.35
CA PRO A 39 -20.36 31.57 1.21
C PRO A 39 -20.67 32.08 2.62
N GLY A 40 -20.09 31.45 3.63
CA GLY A 40 -20.22 31.77 5.04
C GLY A 40 -18.87 32.12 5.67
N PRO A 41 -18.66 31.80 6.97
CA PRO A 41 -17.40 32.02 7.66
C PRO A 41 -16.22 31.36 6.93
N PHE A 42 -15.02 31.87 7.16
CA PHE A 42 -13.78 31.33 6.59
C PHE A 42 -12.61 31.56 7.53
N ARG A 43 -11.51 30.84 7.30
CA ARG A 43 -10.25 30.99 8.01
C ARG A 43 -9.09 30.75 7.05
N ASP A 44 -7.98 31.46 7.27
CA ASP A 44 -6.76 31.32 6.48
C ASP A 44 -7.02 31.57 4.97
N LEU A 45 -7.93 32.49 4.65
CA LEU A 45 -8.28 32.86 3.27
C LEU A 45 -8.49 34.38 3.18
N LYS A 46 -8.13 34.97 2.05
CA LYS A 46 -8.60 36.30 1.64
C LYS A 46 -9.67 36.14 0.57
N LEU A 47 -10.85 36.70 0.83
CA LEU A 47 -12.00 36.62 -0.07
C LEU A 47 -12.29 37.96 -0.74
N VAL A 48 -12.51 37.94 -2.06
CA VAL A 48 -12.94 39.08 -2.86
C VAL A 48 -14.17 38.69 -3.66
N ARG A 49 -15.32 39.32 -3.39
CA ARG A 49 -16.52 39.15 -4.20
C ARG A 49 -16.38 39.93 -5.49
N GLN A 50 -16.68 39.28 -6.60
CA GLN A 50 -16.66 39.85 -7.94
C GLN A 50 -18.07 39.82 -8.54
N ALA A 51 -18.22 40.40 -9.74
CA ALA A 51 -19.48 40.33 -10.50
C ALA A 51 -19.91 38.88 -10.75
N ASP A 52 -21.19 38.69 -11.07
CA ASP A 52 -21.77 37.40 -11.47
C ASP A 52 -21.64 36.27 -10.44
N GLY A 53 -21.55 36.63 -9.15
CA GLY A 53 -21.48 35.67 -8.05
C GLY A 53 -20.15 34.93 -7.96
N VAL A 54 -19.11 35.42 -8.62
CA VAL A 54 -17.74 34.90 -8.51
C VAL A 54 -17.13 35.30 -7.16
N LEU A 55 -16.54 34.32 -6.48
CA LEU A 55 -15.76 34.50 -5.27
C LEU A 55 -14.29 34.24 -5.59
N GLY A 56 -13.49 35.31 -5.61
CA GLY A 56 -12.03 35.22 -5.64
C GLY A 56 -11.49 34.87 -4.26
N ILE A 57 -10.56 33.93 -4.21
CA ILE A 57 -9.97 33.37 -3.01
C ILE A 57 -8.45 33.37 -3.16
N THR A 58 -7.75 33.93 -2.19
CA THR A 58 -6.31 33.72 -2.03
C THR A 58 -6.09 32.86 -0.79
N LEU A 59 -5.35 31.76 -0.94
CA LEU A 59 -4.98 30.90 0.17
C LEU A 59 -3.96 31.61 1.07
N GLU A 60 -4.25 31.68 2.36
CA GLU A 60 -3.36 32.20 3.39
C GLU A 60 -3.14 31.11 4.45
N GLY A 61 -2.21 31.32 5.40
CA GLY A 61 -2.05 30.43 6.55
C GLY A 61 -1.75 28.96 6.25
N ASN A 62 -2.07 28.09 7.21
CA ASN A 62 -1.72 26.67 7.18
C ASN A 62 -2.93 25.76 6.93
N ALA A 63 -4.16 26.23 7.14
CA ALA A 63 -5.36 25.44 6.91
C ALA A 63 -6.45 26.28 6.22
N PRO A 64 -6.29 26.64 4.94
CA PRO A 64 -7.26 27.46 4.20
C PRO A 64 -8.62 26.74 4.06
N HIS A 65 -9.70 27.33 4.57
CA HIS A 65 -11.04 26.75 4.43
C HIS A 65 -12.17 27.76 4.60
N PHE A 66 -13.36 27.39 4.11
CA PHE A 66 -14.59 28.13 4.38
C PHE A 66 -15.80 27.21 4.57
N TRP A 67 -16.81 27.74 5.24
CA TRP A 67 -18.13 27.12 5.35
C TRP A 67 -19.10 27.82 4.41
N THR A 68 -20.12 27.11 3.97
CA THR A 68 -21.31 27.76 3.43
C THR A 68 -22.04 28.53 4.53
N ALA A 69 -22.90 29.46 4.13
CA ALA A 69 -24.03 29.89 4.93
C ALA A 69 -24.88 28.67 5.37
N VAL A 70 -25.78 28.87 6.33
CA VAL A 70 -26.73 27.82 6.71
C VAL A 70 -27.46 27.35 5.45
N VAL A 71 -27.47 26.04 5.25
CA VAL A 71 -28.10 25.41 4.08
C VAL A 71 -29.61 25.72 4.10
N PRO A 72 -30.20 26.20 3.00
CA PRO A 72 -31.61 26.56 2.96
C PRO A 72 -32.54 25.38 3.33
N ALA A 73 -33.66 25.68 3.98
CA ALA A 73 -34.64 24.68 4.45
C ALA A 73 -35.23 23.80 3.32
N GLY A 74 -35.18 24.25 2.07
CA GLY A 74 -35.58 23.46 0.90
C GLY A 74 -34.60 22.35 0.49
N TYR A 75 -33.46 22.23 1.18
CA TYR A 75 -32.52 21.13 0.98
C TYR A 75 -33.10 19.80 1.46
N ASP A 76 -33.24 18.88 0.52
CA ASP A 76 -33.59 17.49 0.74
C ASP A 76 -32.42 16.58 0.31
N PRO A 77 -31.75 15.87 1.24
CA PRO A 77 -30.62 14.99 0.92
C PRO A 77 -30.99 13.78 0.06
N ALA A 78 -32.28 13.40 -0.04
CA ALA A 78 -32.73 12.33 -0.93
C ALA A 78 -32.82 12.80 -2.39
N ARG A 79 -33.07 14.10 -2.61
CA ARG A 79 -33.18 14.70 -3.95
C ARG A 79 -31.90 15.39 -4.41
N HIS A 80 -31.24 16.12 -3.51
CA HIS A 80 -30.07 16.93 -3.79
C HIS A 80 -28.80 16.15 -3.48
N THR A 81 -28.54 15.14 -4.30
CA THR A 81 -27.47 14.16 -4.09
C THR A 81 -26.11 14.61 -4.61
N VAL A 82 -25.97 15.83 -5.13
CA VAL A 82 -24.69 16.36 -5.63
C VAL A 82 -24.46 17.77 -5.10
N PHE A 83 -23.30 17.99 -4.49
CA PHE A 83 -22.78 19.33 -4.21
C PHE A 83 -21.90 19.76 -5.37
N ALA A 84 -22.20 20.89 -6.01
CA ALA A 84 -21.51 21.33 -7.21
C ALA A 84 -21.09 22.80 -7.16
N LEU A 85 -19.97 23.08 -7.80
CA LEU A 85 -19.45 24.42 -8.07
C LEU A 85 -18.69 24.43 -9.40
N GLU A 86 -18.35 25.63 -9.87
CA GLU A 86 -17.35 25.82 -10.93
C GLU A 86 -16.14 26.54 -10.34
N TYR A 87 -14.95 26.18 -10.79
CA TYR A 87 -13.69 26.78 -10.32
C TYR A 87 -12.79 27.25 -11.47
N PHE A 88 -11.92 28.20 -11.14
CA PHE A 88 -10.82 28.67 -11.97
C PHE A 88 -9.57 28.76 -11.07
N ALA A 89 -8.48 28.09 -11.43
CA ALA A 89 -7.32 27.91 -10.57
C ALA A 89 -6.02 27.97 -11.39
N PRO A 90 -5.45 29.15 -11.65
CA PRO A 90 -4.30 29.30 -12.55
C PRO A 90 -3.02 28.63 -12.04
N ALA A 91 -2.91 28.38 -10.72
CA ALA A 91 -1.81 27.61 -10.13
C ALA A 91 -2.21 26.16 -9.78
N GLY A 92 -3.50 25.83 -9.90
CA GLY A 92 -4.09 24.62 -9.32
C GLY A 92 -4.09 24.61 -7.79
N LEU A 93 -4.88 23.70 -7.24
CA LEU A 93 -4.83 23.25 -5.85
C LEU A 93 -4.43 21.77 -5.84
N GLU A 94 -3.76 21.34 -4.78
CA GLU A 94 -3.47 19.92 -4.56
C GLU A 94 -4.78 19.14 -4.40
N SER A 95 -5.70 19.66 -3.59
CA SER A 95 -7.06 19.09 -3.47
C SER A 95 -8.06 20.03 -2.80
N VAL A 96 -9.34 19.68 -2.90
CA VAL A 96 -10.48 20.27 -2.21
C VAL A 96 -11.20 19.17 -1.46
N THR A 97 -11.33 19.31 -0.14
CA THR A 97 -12.08 18.37 0.72
C THR A 97 -13.44 18.96 1.06
N LEU A 98 -14.53 18.27 0.68
CA LEU A 98 -15.87 18.58 1.13
C LEU A 98 -16.18 17.85 2.43
N ARG A 99 -16.66 18.59 3.43
CA ARG A 99 -17.21 18.07 4.68
C ARG A 99 -18.65 18.54 4.85
N TYR A 100 -19.42 17.81 5.64
CA TYR A 100 -20.83 18.11 5.92
C TYR A 100 -21.17 17.78 7.37
N ARG A 101 -22.24 18.41 7.87
CA ARG A 101 -22.79 18.11 9.18
C ARG A 101 -23.75 16.92 9.09
N GLU A 102 -23.54 15.93 9.93
CA GLU A 102 -24.43 14.78 10.10
C GLU A 102 -25.63 15.13 11.01
N PRO A 103 -26.72 14.36 10.98
CA PRO A 103 -27.87 14.54 11.87
C PRO A 103 -27.50 14.49 13.36
N SER A 104 -26.44 13.75 13.72
CA SER A 104 -25.88 13.66 15.07
C SER A 104 -25.24 14.98 15.57
N GLY A 105 -25.03 15.94 14.66
CA GLY A 105 -24.31 17.19 14.92
C GLY A 105 -22.81 17.10 14.61
N GLY A 106 -22.25 15.90 14.41
CA GLY A 106 -20.86 15.69 14.00
C GLY A 106 -20.55 16.21 12.59
N MET A 107 -19.27 16.38 12.27
CA MET A 107 -18.81 16.69 10.92
C MET A 107 -18.15 15.46 10.30
N ALA A 108 -18.62 15.09 9.11
CA ALA A 108 -18.05 14.00 8.31
C ALA A 108 -17.42 14.53 7.02
N VAL A 109 -16.43 13.80 6.49
CA VAL A 109 -15.87 14.07 5.16
C VAL A 109 -16.76 13.39 4.14
N ALA A 110 -17.25 14.15 3.14
CA ALA A 110 -17.94 13.56 2.00
C ALA A 110 -16.91 12.95 1.04
N GLU A 111 -16.02 13.77 0.49
CA GLU A 111 -15.05 13.36 -0.52
C GLU A 111 -13.93 14.41 -0.64
N THR A 112 -12.75 14.00 -1.08
CA THR A 112 -11.64 14.91 -1.44
C THR A 112 -11.30 14.71 -2.90
N LYS A 113 -11.28 15.81 -3.67
CA LYS A 113 -10.98 15.81 -5.11
C LYS A 113 -9.79 16.70 -5.44
N ALA A 114 -8.98 16.30 -6.42
CA ALA A 114 -8.00 17.21 -6.99
C ALA A 114 -8.70 18.37 -7.70
N ALA A 115 -8.10 19.56 -7.64
CA ALA A 115 -8.54 20.72 -8.41
C ALA A 115 -7.32 21.29 -9.16
N PRO A 116 -6.88 20.63 -10.25
CA PRO A 116 -5.65 20.96 -10.95
C PRO A 116 -5.67 22.36 -11.58
N LEU A 117 -4.55 22.73 -12.19
CA LEU A 117 -4.43 23.98 -12.96
C LEU A 117 -5.57 24.09 -13.97
N ALA A 118 -6.30 25.21 -13.91
CA ALA A 118 -7.45 25.51 -14.73
C ALA A 118 -7.45 27.00 -15.10
N GLU A 119 -7.13 27.29 -16.37
CA GLU A 119 -7.20 28.63 -16.98
C GLU A 119 -8.54 28.89 -17.68
N SER A 120 -9.53 28.03 -17.41
CA SER A 120 -10.93 28.19 -17.80
C SER A 120 -11.82 27.66 -16.68
N TRP A 121 -13.11 28.05 -16.66
CA TRP A 121 -14.05 27.56 -15.66
C TRP A 121 -14.27 26.05 -15.81
N GLN A 122 -13.94 25.30 -14.77
CA GLN A 122 -14.09 23.85 -14.71
C GLN A 122 -15.17 23.46 -13.69
N PRO A 123 -16.02 22.46 -13.99
CA PRO A 123 -16.96 21.94 -13.01
C PRO A 123 -16.22 21.15 -11.93
N LEU A 124 -16.69 21.27 -10.68
CA LEU A 124 -16.29 20.44 -9.55
C LEU A 124 -17.55 20.00 -8.81
N ALA A 125 -17.80 18.70 -8.78
CA ALA A 125 -18.99 18.11 -8.17
C ALA A 125 -18.59 17.01 -7.19
N PHE A 126 -19.32 16.87 -6.09
CA PHE A 126 -19.12 15.86 -5.05
C PHE A 126 -20.40 15.04 -4.89
N ASP A 127 -20.27 13.72 -4.87
CA ASP A 127 -21.40 12.80 -4.77
C ASP A 127 -21.82 12.64 -3.29
N LEU A 128 -23.00 13.15 -2.96
CA LEU A 128 -23.64 12.98 -1.64
C LEU A 128 -24.59 11.77 -1.62
N GLY A 129 -24.96 11.25 -2.79
CA GLY A 129 -25.86 10.12 -2.97
C GLY A 129 -25.28 8.79 -2.48
N GLY A 130 -23.95 8.63 -2.55
CA GLY A 130 -23.25 7.43 -2.07
C GLY A 130 -22.87 7.44 -0.57
N LEU A 131 -23.13 8.52 0.16
CA LEU A 131 -22.75 8.63 1.58
C LEU A 131 -23.60 7.69 2.45
N GLU A 132 -22.95 6.98 3.39
CA GLU A 132 -23.60 6.09 4.36
C GLU A 132 -24.55 6.87 5.27
N VAL A 133 -24.04 7.94 5.90
CA VAL A 133 -24.85 8.92 6.64
C VAL A 133 -25.14 10.11 5.74
N LYS A 134 -26.41 10.48 5.62
CA LYS A 134 -26.80 11.64 4.79
C LYS A 134 -26.55 12.95 5.51
N PRO A 135 -26.21 14.04 4.80
CA PRO A 135 -26.12 15.36 5.42
C PRO A 135 -27.43 15.78 6.08
N ALA A 136 -27.35 16.46 7.21
CA ALA A 136 -28.50 16.82 8.01
C ALA A 136 -29.52 17.66 7.21
N ALA A 137 -30.78 17.23 7.20
CA ALA A 137 -31.89 17.96 6.61
C ALA A 137 -32.57 18.85 7.67
N GLY A 138 -32.88 20.11 7.33
CA GLY A 138 -33.62 21.03 8.23
C GLY A 138 -32.89 21.43 9.53
N HIS A 139 -31.63 21.05 9.72
CA HIS A 139 -30.88 21.39 10.92
C HIS A 139 -30.44 22.87 10.91
N PRO A 140 -30.66 23.65 11.99
CA PRO A 140 -30.43 25.10 12.00
C PRO A 140 -28.97 25.51 11.79
N GLU A 141 -28.03 24.59 12.07
CA GLU A 141 -26.60 24.80 11.86
C GLU A 141 -26.01 23.99 10.69
N MET A 142 -26.85 23.43 9.80
CA MET A 142 -26.36 22.66 8.66
C MET A 142 -25.54 23.55 7.73
N ARG A 143 -24.27 23.20 7.54
CA ARG A 143 -23.33 23.86 6.62
C ARG A 143 -22.50 22.81 5.92
N PHE A 144 -22.16 23.08 4.67
CA PHE A 144 -21.04 22.39 4.03
C PHE A 144 -19.75 23.14 4.33
N HIS A 145 -18.65 22.40 4.41
CA HIS A 145 -17.33 22.95 4.69
C HIS A 145 -16.35 22.50 3.60
N LEU A 146 -15.62 23.45 3.01
CA LEU A 146 -14.62 23.18 2.00
C LEU A 146 -13.23 23.51 2.56
N ALA A 147 -12.38 22.49 2.69
CA ALA A 147 -10.94 22.67 2.92
C ALA A 147 -10.23 22.77 1.57
N LEU A 148 -9.40 23.81 1.39
CA LEU A 148 -8.64 24.05 0.17
C LEU A 148 -7.17 23.75 0.46
N HIS A 149 -6.60 22.75 -0.22
CA HIS A 149 -5.22 22.33 -0.03
C HIS A 149 -4.37 22.81 -1.19
N GLY A 150 -3.43 23.71 -0.92
CA GLY A 150 -2.56 24.29 -1.93
C GLY A 150 -1.50 25.18 -1.30
N ARG A 151 -0.60 25.70 -2.13
CA ARG A 151 0.50 26.56 -1.66
C ARG A 151 -0.04 27.91 -1.16
N PRO A 152 0.52 28.47 -0.07
CA PRO A 152 0.21 29.84 0.34
C PRO A 152 0.37 30.84 -0.81
N GLY A 153 -0.57 31.77 -0.94
CA GLY A 153 -0.64 32.73 -2.03
C GLY A 153 -1.29 32.22 -3.32
N ALA A 154 -1.64 30.93 -3.41
CA ALA A 154 -2.36 30.40 -4.56
C ALA A 154 -3.71 31.10 -4.74
N GLN A 155 -4.00 31.47 -5.99
CA GLN A 155 -5.27 32.08 -6.38
C GLN A 155 -6.26 31.00 -6.82
N PHE A 156 -7.49 31.09 -6.33
CA PHE A 156 -8.59 30.21 -6.65
C PHE A 156 -9.85 31.04 -6.79
N GLN A 157 -10.65 30.81 -7.83
CA GLN A 157 -11.96 31.44 -7.95
C GLN A 157 -13.01 30.35 -8.01
N LEU A 158 -14.17 30.60 -7.39
CA LEU A 158 -15.32 29.73 -7.48
C LEU A 158 -16.59 30.51 -7.82
N ARG A 159 -17.55 29.82 -8.44
CA ARG A 159 -18.91 30.33 -8.67
C ARG A 159 -19.91 29.18 -8.67
N ARG A 160 -21.20 29.54 -8.71
CA ARG A 160 -22.32 28.58 -8.77
C ARG A 160 -22.24 27.51 -7.68
N LEU A 161 -22.10 27.91 -6.42
CA LEU A 161 -22.15 26.96 -5.30
C LEU A 161 -23.59 26.51 -5.09
N HIS A 162 -23.89 25.22 -5.26
CA HIS A 162 -25.25 24.71 -5.12
C HIS A 162 -25.28 23.21 -4.78
N VAL A 163 -26.44 22.74 -4.35
CA VAL A 163 -26.76 21.30 -4.30
C VAL A 163 -27.92 21.00 -5.25
N ARG A 164 -27.82 19.89 -5.97
CA ARG A 164 -28.78 19.51 -7.03
C ARG A 164 -28.94 18.00 -7.11
N ALA A 165 -29.93 17.56 -7.86
CA ALA A 165 -30.01 16.17 -8.29
C ALA A 165 -28.82 15.80 -9.19
N ALA A 166 -28.41 14.53 -9.15
CA ALA A 166 -27.41 13.99 -10.07
C ALA A 166 -27.88 14.09 -11.54
N THR A 167 -27.00 14.53 -12.42
CA THR A 167 -27.22 14.52 -13.87
C THR A 167 -27.33 13.09 -14.39
N ALA A 168 -27.86 12.91 -15.61
CA ALA A 168 -27.91 11.59 -16.25
C ALA A 168 -26.52 10.93 -16.35
N GLU A 169 -25.48 11.74 -16.62
CA GLU A 169 -24.10 11.26 -16.68
C GLU A 169 -23.57 10.81 -15.31
N GLU A 170 -23.77 11.62 -14.26
CA GLU A 170 -23.35 11.24 -12.91
C GLU A 170 -24.08 10.00 -12.40
N LYS A 171 -25.37 9.85 -12.72
CA LYS A 171 -26.14 8.63 -12.43
C LYS A 171 -25.55 7.41 -13.16
N ARG A 172 -25.23 7.56 -14.46
CA ARG A 172 -24.58 6.50 -15.24
C ARG A 172 -23.23 6.11 -14.64
N LEU A 173 -22.41 7.08 -14.27
CA LEU A 173 -21.13 6.85 -13.60
C LEU A 173 -21.30 6.20 -12.22
N ALA A 174 -22.34 6.55 -11.46
CA ALA A 174 -22.66 5.95 -10.17
C ALA A 174 -23.06 4.47 -10.33
N VAL A 175 -23.99 4.15 -11.24
CA VAL A 175 -24.36 2.77 -11.57
C VAL A 175 -23.13 1.96 -12.00
N GLY A 176 -22.25 2.53 -12.83
CA GLY A 176 -21.00 1.87 -13.21
C GLY A 176 -19.99 1.70 -12.06
N ARG A 177 -20.04 2.53 -11.00
CA ARG A 177 -19.26 2.30 -9.77
C ARG A 177 -19.85 1.15 -8.96
N GLU A 178 -21.16 1.13 -8.77
CA GLU A 178 -21.89 0.09 -8.04
C GLU A 178 -21.73 -1.29 -8.69
N GLN A 179 -21.87 -1.37 -10.02
CA GLN A 179 -21.64 -2.60 -10.77
C GLN A 179 -20.22 -3.14 -10.57
N ARG A 180 -19.20 -2.29 -10.70
CA ARG A 180 -17.80 -2.69 -10.44
C ARG A 180 -17.58 -3.13 -9.01
N GLN A 181 -18.20 -2.49 -8.03
CA GLN A 181 -18.11 -2.90 -6.63
C GLN A 181 -18.77 -4.26 -6.41
N ALA A 182 -19.95 -4.50 -7.00
CA ALA A 182 -20.64 -5.79 -6.96
C ALA A 182 -19.83 -6.91 -7.64
N GLU A 183 -19.23 -6.64 -8.81
CA GLU A 183 -18.35 -7.58 -9.50
C GLU A 183 -17.12 -7.94 -8.65
N ARG A 184 -16.49 -6.95 -8.02
CA ARG A 184 -15.35 -7.17 -7.09
C ARG A 184 -15.76 -7.99 -5.87
N ALA A 185 -16.94 -7.74 -5.30
CA ALA A 185 -17.47 -8.49 -4.17
C ALA A 185 -17.82 -9.95 -4.55
N ALA A 186 -18.38 -10.15 -5.75
CA ALA A 186 -18.65 -11.48 -6.30
C ALA A 186 -17.34 -12.25 -6.56
N ASP A 187 -16.31 -11.58 -7.11
CA ASP A 187 -14.98 -12.17 -7.31
C ASP A 187 -14.33 -12.60 -5.99
N ALA A 188 -14.40 -11.75 -4.96
CA ALA A 188 -13.90 -12.07 -3.62
C ALA A 188 -14.64 -13.25 -3.00
N THR A 189 -15.98 -13.31 -3.17
CA THR A 189 -16.81 -14.43 -2.72
C THR A 189 -16.42 -15.73 -3.43
N ALA A 190 -16.27 -15.69 -4.76
CA ALA A 190 -15.89 -16.86 -5.56
C ALA A 190 -14.50 -17.37 -5.18
N LEU A 191 -13.54 -16.47 -4.93
CA LEU A 191 -12.21 -16.81 -4.45
C LEU A 191 -12.26 -17.54 -3.11
N LEU A 192 -13.00 -17.03 -2.12
CA LEU A 192 -13.07 -17.65 -0.80
C LEU A 192 -13.83 -18.98 -0.84
N ALA A 193 -14.87 -19.06 -1.67
CA ALA A 193 -15.61 -20.31 -1.88
C ALA A 193 -14.72 -21.40 -2.47
N GLU A 194 -13.87 -21.05 -3.46
CA GLU A 194 -12.89 -21.98 -4.02
C GLU A 194 -11.86 -22.42 -2.97
N LEU A 195 -11.28 -21.46 -2.24
CA LEU A 195 -10.22 -21.72 -1.27
C LEU A 195 -10.69 -22.61 -0.11
N ARG A 196 -11.97 -22.51 0.27
CA ARG A 196 -12.59 -23.26 1.37
C ARG A 196 -13.33 -24.51 0.92
N ALA A 197 -13.36 -24.80 -0.39
CA ALA A 197 -14.04 -25.98 -0.91
C ALA A 197 -13.32 -27.28 -0.53
N ALA A 198 -14.10 -28.36 -0.41
CA ALA A 198 -13.56 -29.70 -0.31
C ALA A 198 -13.26 -30.26 -1.70
N TYR A 199 -12.14 -30.95 -1.82
CA TYR A 199 -11.64 -31.49 -3.09
C TYR A 199 -11.35 -32.98 -2.97
N PRO A 200 -11.66 -33.80 -3.99
CA PRO A 200 -11.43 -35.25 -3.96
C PRO A 200 -9.95 -35.65 -4.15
N ALA A 201 -9.09 -34.71 -4.56
CA ALA A 201 -7.65 -34.90 -4.75
C ALA A 201 -6.86 -33.80 -4.06
N SER A 202 -5.58 -34.05 -3.81
CA SER A 202 -4.68 -33.12 -3.14
C SER A 202 -3.27 -33.14 -3.74
N LEU A 203 -2.58 -32.00 -3.69
CA LEU A 203 -1.14 -31.91 -3.96
C LEU A 203 -0.42 -31.79 -2.64
N ALA A 204 0.39 -32.80 -2.29
CA ALA A 204 1.14 -32.83 -1.05
C ALA A 204 2.38 -31.94 -1.14
N THR A 205 3.22 -32.17 -2.16
CA THR A 205 4.45 -31.41 -2.37
C THR A 205 4.61 -30.97 -3.82
N VAL A 206 5.14 -29.75 -3.99
CA VAL A 206 5.67 -29.24 -5.25
C VAL A 206 7.13 -28.91 -4.99
N GLN A 207 8.03 -29.81 -5.41
CA GLN A 207 9.46 -29.69 -5.20
C GLN A 207 10.12 -29.11 -6.46
N VAL A 208 10.81 -27.99 -6.30
CA VAL A 208 11.58 -27.34 -7.36
C VAL A 208 12.99 -27.90 -7.38
N GLY A 209 13.40 -28.44 -8.53
CA GLY A 209 14.77 -28.87 -8.81
C GLY A 209 15.47 -27.97 -9.83
N LEU A 210 16.69 -28.36 -10.21
CA LEU A 210 17.48 -27.61 -11.19
C LEU A 210 16.88 -27.63 -12.60
N LYS A 211 16.39 -28.80 -13.03
CA LYS A 211 15.84 -29.02 -14.38
C LYS A 211 14.38 -29.45 -14.39
N GLU A 212 13.88 -29.96 -13.28
CA GLU A 212 12.54 -30.54 -13.18
C GLU A 212 11.80 -29.99 -11.96
N ILE A 213 10.48 -30.10 -12.00
CA ILE A 213 9.58 -29.88 -10.87
C ILE A 213 8.90 -31.22 -10.61
N THR A 214 9.06 -31.73 -9.39
CA THR A 214 8.35 -32.93 -8.95
C THR A 214 7.08 -32.52 -8.22
N VAL A 215 5.95 -33.04 -8.67
CA VAL A 215 4.66 -32.90 -8.00
C VAL A 215 4.23 -34.25 -7.45
N THR A 216 3.88 -34.29 -6.16
CA THR A 216 3.33 -35.47 -5.50
C THR A 216 1.99 -35.16 -4.85
N GLY A 217 1.12 -36.15 -4.75
CA GLY A 217 -0.20 -35.97 -4.17
C GLY A 217 -1.04 -37.24 -4.22
N THR A 218 -2.34 -37.05 -4.00
CA THR A 218 -3.34 -38.10 -4.02
C THR A 218 -4.49 -37.75 -4.97
N ALA A 219 -5.00 -38.74 -5.70
CA ALA A 219 -6.17 -38.64 -6.56
C ALA A 219 -6.88 -40.01 -6.63
N THR A 220 -8.22 -40.00 -6.66
CA THR A 220 -9.03 -41.24 -6.74
C THR A 220 -9.22 -41.74 -8.16
N THR A 221 -9.03 -40.88 -9.15
CA THR A 221 -9.17 -41.19 -10.59
C THR A 221 -8.02 -40.59 -11.37
N ARG A 222 -7.94 -40.93 -12.66
CA ARG A 222 -7.07 -40.20 -13.60
C ARG A 222 -7.40 -38.71 -13.55
N ALA A 223 -6.37 -37.88 -13.67
CA ALA A 223 -6.48 -36.44 -13.60
C ALA A 223 -5.47 -35.78 -14.55
N GLN A 224 -5.68 -34.49 -14.82
CA GLN A 224 -4.77 -33.65 -15.59
C GLN A 224 -4.09 -32.67 -14.65
N LEU A 225 -2.76 -32.60 -14.69
CA LEU A 225 -1.97 -31.59 -14.01
C LEU A 225 -1.92 -30.32 -14.85
N VAL A 226 -2.35 -29.21 -14.26
CA VAL A 226 -2.38 -27.88 -14.87
C VAL A 226 -1.35 -26.98 -14.20
N GLY A 227 -0.57 -26.27 -15.01
CA GLY A 227 0.35 -25.22 -14.55
C GLY A 227 -0.31 -23.85 -14.63
N ILE A 228 -0.33 -23.10 -13.53
CA ILE A 228 -0.96 -21.78 -13.42
C ILE A 228 0.15 -20.72 -13.25
N PRO A 229 0.35 -19.84 -14.25
CA PRO A 229 1.40 -18.82 -14.19
C PRO A 229 1.03 -17.69 -13.21
N PRO A 230 2.00 -16.84 -12.84
CA PRO A 230 1.80 -15.79 -11.82
C PRO A 230 0.71 -14.76 -12.14
N GLU A 231 0.51 -14.42 -13.41
CA GLU A 231 -0.47 -13.43 -13.87
C GLU A 231 -1.94 -13.89 -13.79
N LEU A 232 -2.19 -15.17 -13.52
CA LEU A 232 -3.55 -15.72 -13.43
C LEU A 232 -3.92 -16.06 -11.99
N PRO A 233 -4.98 -15.47 -11.40
CA PRO A 233 -5.56 -15.95 -10.15
C PRO A 233 -6.02 -17.41 -10.25
N SER A 234 -5.87 -18.17 -9.16
CA SER A 234 -6.17 -19.61 -9.13
C SER A 234 -7.64 -19.90 -9.51
N HIS A 235 -8.58 -19.08 -9.02
CA HIS A 235 -10.02 -19.21 -9.27
C HIS A 235 -10.45 -18.80 -10.68
N ARG A 236 -9.55 -18.19 -11.45
CA ARG A 236 -9.77 -17.77 -12.85
C ARG A 236 -8.94 -18.60 -13.85
N ALA A 237 -8.25 -19.64 -13.39
CA ALA A 237 -7.31 -20.42 -14.20
C ALA A 237 -7.95 -21.52 -15.08
N ALA A 238 -9.25 -21.46 -15.37
CA ALA A 238 -9.95 -22.49 -16.15
C ALA A 238 -9.33 -22.75 -17.54
N LYS A 239 -8.69 -21.71 -18.13
CA LYS A 239 -8.01 -21.77 -19.43
C LYS A 239 -6.53 -22.14 -19.37
N ALA A 240 -5.98 -22.43 -18.18
CA ALA A 240 -4.58 -22.78 -18.03
C ALA A 240 -4.26 -24.15 -18.68
N SER A 241 -3.03 -24.30 -19.15
CA SER A 241 -2.60 -25.44 -19.96
C SER A 241 -2.36 -26.70 -19.12
N VAL A 242 -2.80 -27.84 -19.65
CA VAL A 242 -2.42 -29.17 -19.14
C VAL A 242 -0.95 -29.40 -19.44
N VAL A 243 -0.21 -29.86 -18.44
CA VAL A 243 1.23 -30.11 -18.51
C VAL A 243 1.53 -31.61 -18.49
N ALA A 244 0.73 -32.39 -17.77
CA ALA A 244 0.89 -33.84 -17.68
C ALA A 244 -0.43 -34.53 -17.37
N GLU A 245 -0.55 -35.77 -17.80
CA GLU A 245 -1.59 -36.70 -17.35
C GLU A 245 -1.13 -37.38 -16.06
N ILE A 246 -2.05 -37.57 -15.12
CA ILE A 246 -1.81 -38.19 -13.82
C ILE A 246 -2.55 -39.52 -13.77
N GLN A 247 -1.80 -40.58 -13.52
CA GLN A 247 -2.32 -41.89 -13.23
C GLN A 247 -1.93 -42.26 -11.80
N PRO A 248 -2.87 -42.18 -10.83
CA PRO A 248 -2.60 -42.59 -9.46
C PRO A 248 -2.39 -44.12 -9.38
N ASP A 249 -1.62 -44.55 -8.39
CA ASP A 249 -1.41 -45.96 -8.07
C ASP A 249 -2.64 -46.59 -7.38
N ALA A 250 -2.56 -47.87 -7.03
CA ALA A 250 -3.65 -48.60 -6.37
C ALA A 250 -4.05 -48.01 -5.00
N SER A 251 -3.17 -47.23 -4.37
CA SER A 251 -3.42 -46.51 -3.11
C SER A 251 -3.85 -45.06 -3.33
N GLY A 252 -4.03 -44.63 -4.58
CA GLY A 252 -4.43 -43.28 -4.94
C GLY A 252 -3.28 -42.26 -4.96
N ASN A 253 -2.02 -42.69 -4.76
CA ASN A 253 -0.87 -41.76 -4.75
C ASN A 253 -0.33 -41.55 -6.17
N PHE A 254 0.26 -40.38 -6.41
CA PHE A 254 0.99 -40.14 -7.65
C PHE A 254 2.27 -39.34 -7.41
N ARG A 255 3.22 -39.52 -8.34
CA ARG A 255 4.41 -38.68 -8.51
C ARG A 255 4.59 -38.41 -10.00
N VAL A 256 4.76 -37.15 -10.35
CA VAL A 256 5.09 -36.75 -11.73
C VAL A 256 6.24 -35.76 -11.71
N ASN A 257 7.15 -35.89 -12.67
CA ASN A 257 8.18 -34.91 -12.95
C ASN A 257 7.81 -34.17 -14.22
N VAL A 258 7.89 -32.84 -14.18
CA VAL A 258 7.69 -31.98 -15.35
C VAL A 258 8.92 -31.09 -15.53
N PRO A 259 9.31 -30.74 -16.78
CA PRO A 259 10.44 -29.85 -17.00
C PRO A 259 10.25 -28.50 -16.29
N ARG A 260 11.30 -27.93 -15.70
CA ARG A 260 11.23 -26.58 -15.11
C ARG A 260 11.03 -25.51 -16.18
N LEU A 261 11.72 -25.66 -17.30
CA LEU A 261 11.51 -24.85 -18.51
C LEU A 261 10.72 -25.70 -19.51
N ALA A 262 9.64 -25.14 -20.06
CA ALA A 262 8.90 -25.82 -21.12
C ALA A 262 9.67 -25.73 -22.45
N GLU A 263 9.47 -26.69 -23.35
CA GLU A 263 10.07 -26.64 -24.68
C GLU A 263 9.66 -25.34 -25.41
N GLY A 264 10.64 -24.63 -25.97
CA GLY A 264 10.42 -23.36 -26.65
C GLY A 264 10.07 -22.17 -25.74
N SER A 265 10.16 -22.31 -24.42
CA SER A 265 9.90 -21.23 -23.46
C SER A 265 11.03 -21.06 -22.46
N GLU A 266 11.51 -19.83 -22.30
CA GLU A 266 12.46 -19.46 -21.25
C GLU A 266 11.80 -19.10 -19.91
N ARG A 267 10.46 -19.16 -19.83
CA ARG A 267 9.73 -18.82 -18.59
C ARG A 267 9.97 -19.89 -17.52
N ASP A 268 10.40 -19.44 -16.35
CA ASP A 268 10.71 -20.33 -15.23
C ASP A 268 9.44 -20.80 -14.50
N ARG A 269 9.13 -22.11 -14.57
CA ARG A 269 7.97 -22.69 -13.88
C ARG A 269 8.19 -22.91 -12.38
N ALA A 270 9.37 -22.61 -11.83
CA ALA A 270 9.65 -22.67 -10.39
C ALA A 270 8.76 -21.74 -9.54
N LEU A 271 8.01 -20.85 -10.18
CA LEU A 271 7.14 -19.85 -9.56
C LEU A 271 5.67 -20.07 -9.90
N TRP A 272 5.34 -21.17 -10.58
CA TRP A 272 3.97 -21.48 -10.98
C TRP A 272 3.27 -22.24 -9.88
N ARG A 273 1.93 -22.13 -9.87
CA ARG A 273 1.07 -23.02 -9.09
C ARG A 273 0.70 -24.23 -9.92
N TRP A 274 0.34 -25.30 -9.23
CA TRP A 274 -0.07 -26.56 -9.84
C TRP A 274 -1.44 -26.97 -9.32
N ARG A 275 -2.29 -27.52 -10.20
CA ARG A 275 -3.67 -27.91 -9.85
C ARG A 275 -4.13 -29.12 -10.68
N LEU A 276 -5.01 -29.94 -10.11
CA LEU A 276 -5.58 -31.11 -10.79
C LEU A 276 -6.99 -30.84 -11.30
N ARG A 277 -7.32 -31.36 -12.49
CA ARG A 277 -8.69 -31.40 -13.03
C ARG A 277 -9.04 -32.73 -13.68
N ASP A 278 -10.33 -33.01 -13.86
CA ASP A 278 -10.80 -34.13 -14.67
C ASP A 278 -10.79 -33.81 -16.17
N ALA A 279 -11.14 -34.80 -17.01
CA ALA A 279 -11.21 -34.65 -18.46
C ALA A 279 -12.32 -33.68 -18.92
N GLN A 280 -13.30 -33.40 -18.07
CA GLN A 280 -14.38 -32.45 -18.31
C GLN A 280 -14.02 -31.02 -17.87
N GLY A 281 -12.80 -30.82 -17.33
CA GLY A 281 -12.30 -29.52 -16.90
C GLY A 281 -12.68 -29.13 -15.47
N ARG A 282 -13.28 -30.02 -14.67
CA ARG A 282 -13.64 -29.77 -13.28
C ARG A 282 -12.43 -29.88 -12.38
N TRP A 283 -12.22 -28.91 -11.51
CA TRP A 283 -11.13 -28.95 -10.54
C TRP A 283 -11.31 -30.09 -9.54
N LEU A 284 -10.27 -30.91 -9.40
CA LEU A 284 -10.19 -32.03 -8.45
C LEU A 284 -9.37 -31.70 -7.21
N SER A 285 -8.58 -30.61 -7.24
CA SER A 285 -7.77 -30.14 -6.13
C SER A 285 -7.81 -28.62 -6.01
N LEU A 286 -7.37 -28.11 -4.86
CA LEU A 286 -6.93 -26.73 -4.73
C LEU A 286 -5.60 -26.52 -5.49
N ALA A 287 -5.31 -25.28 -5.87
CA ALA A 287 -4.01 -24.92 -6.41
C ALA A 287 -2.91 -25.02 -5.33
N ARG A 288 -1.68 -25.33 -5.74
CA ARG A 288 -0.54 -25.51 -4.84
C ARG A 288 0.69 -24.78 -5.36
N TRP A 289 1.27 -23.92 -4.54
CA TRP A 289 2.57 -23.30 -4.77
C TRP A 289 3.73 -24.27 -4.53
N PRO A 290 4.95 -23.95 -4.98
CA PRO A 290 6.16 -24.63 -4.52
C PRO A 290 6.21 -24.72 -2.99
N THR A 291 6.51 -25.91 -2.47
CA THR A 291 6.61 -26.16 -1.02
C THR A 291 7.98 -26.66 -0.59
N ALA A 292 8.84 -27.03 -1.55
CA ALA A 292 10.18 -27.54 -1.28
C ALA A 292 11.14 -27.18 -2.43
N TYR A 293 12.43 -27.15 -2.09
CA TYR A 293 13.52 -26.92 -3.03
C TYR A 293 14.57 -28.01 -2.84
N GLU A 294 15.12 -28.53 -3.92
CA GLU A 294 16.28 -29.41 -3.82
C GLU A 294 17.49 -28.64 -3.24
N PRO A 295 18.35 -29.28 -2.44
CA PRO A 295 19.52 -28.62 -1.84
C PRO A 295 20.49 -27.99 -2.85
N THR A 296 20.47 -28.44 -4.10
CA THR A 296 21.32 -27.95 -5.20
C THR A 296 20.75 -26.73 -5.93
N VAL A 297 19.49 -26.34 -5.68
CA VAL A 297 18.87 -25.20 -6.35
C VAL A 297 19.46 -23.87 -5.87
N ALA A 298 19.58 -23.71 -4.56
CA ALA A 298 20.09 -22.48 -3.95
C ALA A 298 21.60 -22.54 -3.71
N ARG A 299 22.21 -21.37 -3.51
CA ARG A 299 23.60 -21.26 -3.07
C ARG A 299 23.72 -21.69 -1.61
N LYS A 300 24.89 -22.16 -1.19
CA LYS A 300 25.18 -22.51 0.21
C LYS A 300 25.50 -21.26 1.04
N LEU A 301 24.52 -20.38 1.21
CA LEU A 301 24.68 -19.17 2.04
C LEU A 301 24.32 -19.49 3.50
N PRO A 302 25.06 -18.94 4.49
CA PRO A 302 24.74 -19.14 5.89
C PRO A 302 23.52 -18.30 6.29
N ARG A 303 22.72 -18.78 7.26
CA ARG A 303 21.70 -17.94 7.92
C ARG A 303 22.38 -16.80 8.67
N LEU A 304 21.91 -15.57 8.48
CA LEU A 304 22.36 -14.42 9.27
C LEU A 304 21.66 -14.38 10.62
N THR A 305 22.39 -14.04 11.67
CA THR A 305 21.88 -13.84 13.04
C THR A 305 22.51 -12.58 13.64
N ALA A 306 21.84 -12.01 14.65
CA ALA A 306 22.29 -10.81 15.33
C ALA A 306 22.23 -11.02 16.85
N PRO A 307 23.14 -10.42 17.62
CA PRO A 307 23.16 -10.55 19.09
C PRO A 307 22.05 -9.75 19.78
N HIS A 308 21.44 -8.78 19.10
CA HIS A 308 20.41 -7.90 19.65
C HIS A 308 19.51 -7.32 18.55
N GLN A 309 18.33 -6.83 18.94
CA GLN A 309 17.31 -6.31 18.02
C GLN A 309 17.65 -4.93 17.42
N LYS A 310 18.61 -4.18 17.96
CA LYS A 310 18.86 -2.76 17.62
C LYS A 310 19.22 -2.54 16.13
N GLY A 311 18.45 -1.71 15.44
CA GLY A 311 18.61 -1.39 14.03
C GLY A 311 18.00 -0.06 13.59
N LEU A 312 18.27 0.35 12.36
CA LEU A 312 17.87 1.67 11.85
C LEU A 312 16.97 1.53 10.63
N GLY A 313 15.86 2.28 10.63
CA GLY A 313 14.89 2.34 9.56
C GLY A 313 15.30 3.34 8.48
N GLY A 314 15.13 2.98 7.21
CA GLY A 314 15.41 3.89 6.08
C GLY A 314 16.87 4.35 6.05
N ILE A 315 17.81 3.39 6.00
CA ILE A 315 19.25 3.66 6.05
C ILE A 315 19.65 4.72 5.00
N PRO A 316 20.39 5.79 5.39
CA PRO A 316 20.93 6.75 4.44
C PRO A 316 22.00 6.09 3.56
N SER A 317 22.38 6.76 2.46
CA SER A 317 23.56 6.34 1.71
C SER A 317 24.79 6.39 2.61
N VAL A 318 25.45 5.25 2.82
CA VAL A 318 26.55 5.14 3.79
C VAL A 318 27.87 4.79 3.13
N THR A 319 28.95 5.29 3.72
CA THR A 319 30.33 4.91 3.44
C THR A 319 30.90 4.17 4.65
N ALA A 320 32.10 3.60 4.53
CA ALA A 320 32.71 2.78 5.58
C ALA A 320 32.88 3.50 6.95
N GLY A 321 33.02 4.83 6.95
CA GLY A 321 33.23 5.65 8.15
C GLY A 321 32.00 6.41 8.62
N HIS A 322 30.80 6.08 8.13
CA HIS A 322 29.59 6.79 8.51
C HIS A 322 29.25 6.58 10.00
N GLU A 323 28.86 7.67 10.68
CA GLU A 323 28.58 7.69 12.13
C GLU A 323 27.44 6.77 12.60
N ILE A 324 26.57 6.27 11.69
CA ILE A 324 25.50 5.33 12.06
C ILE A 324 26.07 4.05 12.66
N PHE A 325 27.32 3.72 12.35
CA PHE A 325 27.96 2.53 12.90
C PHE A 325 28.37 2.70 14.36
N ASP A 326 28.53 3.94 14.84
CA ASP A 326 28.79 4.22 16.25
C ASP A 326 27.57 3.88 17.12
N LEU A 327 26.38 3.83 16.52
CA LEU A 327 25.16 3.37 17.18
C LEU A 327 25.17 1.87 17.49
N GLY A 328 26.10 1.09 16.91
CA GLY A 328 26.18 -0.36 17.14
C GLY A 328 24.99 -1.13 16.59
N ILE A 329 24.38 -0.67 15.49
CA ILE A 329 23.24 -1.36 14.86
C ILE A 329 23.64 -2.75 14.32
N ARG A 330 22.66 -3.66 14.28
CA ARG A 330 22.76 -4.98 13.65
C ARG A 330 21.61 -5.31 12.70
N HIS A 331 20.65 -4.39 12.58
CA HIS A 331 19.57 -4.49 11.61
C HIS A 331 19.38 -3.17 10.85
N ALA A 332 18.90 -3.26 9.62
CA ALA A 332 18.66 -2.13 8.75
C ALA A 332 17.47 -2.39 7.82
N THR A 333 16.64 -1.37 7.59
CA THR A 333 15.73 -1.37 6.44
C THR A 333 16.23 -0.47 5.32
N LEU A 334 15.96 -0.88 4.08
CA LEU A 334 16.26 -0.14 2.86
C LEU A 334 15.03 -0.17 1.95
N ASN A 335 14.58 1.00 1.51
CA ASN A 335 13.48 1.09 0.55
C ASN A 335 14.02 0.90 -0.87
N VAL A 336 13.34 0.05 -1.65
CA VAL A 336 13.71 -0.24 -3.03
C VAL A 336 12.51 -0.03 -3.95
N VAL A 337 12.59 1.02 -4.77
CA VAL A 337 11.56 1.36 -5.75
C VAL A 337 11.86 0.61 -7.06
N LEU A 338 11.08 -0.43 -7.36
CA LEU A 338 11.42 -1.42 -8.38
C LEU A 338 11.55 -0.84 -9.80
N HIS A 339 10.57 -0.03 -10.21
CA HIS A 339 10.55 0.60 -11.53
C HIS A 339 11.68 1.64 -11.72
N ALA A 340 12.39 2.01 -10.66
CA ALA A 340 13.58 2.84 -10.76
C ALA A 340 14.84 2.02 -11.10
N LEU A 341 14.84 0.71 -10.85
CA LEU A 341 15.96 -0.19 -11.13
C LEU A 341 15.87 -0.86 -12.50
N ILE A 342 14.66 -1.19 -12.94
CA ILE A 342 14.41 -1.94 -14.18
C ILE A 342 13.16 -1.41 -14.90
N ARG A 343 13.20 -1.45 -16.23
CA ARG A 343 12.10 -1.08 -17.11
C ARG A 343 12.03 -1.97 -18.35
N ASP A 344 10.92 -1.92 -19.07
CA ASP A 344 10.62 -2.70 -20.28
C ASP A 344 10.87 -1.93 -21.59
N THR A 345 11.28 -0.67 -21.50
CA THR A 345 11.52 0.23 -22.64
C THR A 345 12.92 0.81 -22.60
N PRO A 346 13.62 0.93 -23.75
CA PRO A 346 14.94 1.53 -23.79
C PRO A 346 14.90 3.00 -23.38
N ALA A 347 15.95 3.47 -22.71
CA ALA A 347 16.13 4.87 -22.37
C ALA A 347 17.63 5.19 -22.22
N ALA A 348 18.00 6.46 -22.41
CA ALA A 348 19.38 6.91 -22.23
C ALA A 348 19.88 6.60 -20.80
N GLY A 349 21.07 6.00 -20.69
CA GLY A 349 21.66 5.61 -19.40
C GLY A 349 21.14 4.29 -18.82
N TRP A 350 20.33 3.52 -19.56
CA TRP A 350 19.87 2.20 -19.17
C TRP A 350 20.48 1.10 -20.05
N THR A 351 20.90 0.00 -19.43
CA THR A 351 21.66 -1.08 -20.09
C THR A 351 20.73 -2.25 -20.43
N PRO A 352 20.74 -2.78 -21.67
CA PRO A 352 19.91 -3.94 -22.02
C PRO A 352 20.32 -5.19 -21.23
N TRP A 353 19.33 -5.95 -20.78
CA TRP A 353 19.50 -7.16 -19.99
C TRP A 353 18.46 -8.21 -20.42
N PRO A 354 18.88 -9.33 -21.03
CA PRO A 354 17.97 -10.40 -21.43
C PRO A 354 17.55 -11.23 -20.21
N PHE A 355 16.26 -11.56 -20.14
CA PHE A 355 15.69 -12.35 -19.06
C PHE A 355 14.39 -13.03 -19.51
N GLU A 356 14.29 -14.36 -19.31
CA GLU A 356 13.13 -15.21 -19.61
C GLU A 356 12.47 -14.89 -20.98
N GLY A 357 13.28 -14.79 -22.05
CA GLY A 357 12.82 -14.54 -23.42
C GLY A 357 12.51 -13.08 -23.78
N ARG A 358 12.75 -12.12 -22.87
CA ARG A 358 12.55 -10.68 -23.12
C ARG A 358 13.81 -9.88 -22.82
N THR A 359 13.92 -8.69 -23.42
CA THR A 359 14.96 -7.72 -23.06
C THR A 359 14.37 -6.62 -22.19
N TYR A 360 14.93 -6.48 -20.99
CA TYR A 360 14.67 -5.36 -20.09
C TYR A 360 15.85 -4.40 -20.09
N PHE A 361 15.71 -3.28 -19.38
CA PHE A 361 16.76 -2.28 -19.29
C PHE A 361 17.02 -1.93 -17.84
N LEU A 362 18.29 -1.94 -17.42
CA LEU A 362 18.74 -1.76 -16.04
C LEU A 362 19.30 -0.37 -15.78
N ASN A 363 18.96 0.22 -14.63
CA ASN A 363 19.58 1.44 -14.14
C ASN A 363 20.82 1.11 -13.30
N GLU A 364 21.94 0.93 -13.97
CA GLU A 364 23.22 0.56 -13.36
C GLU A 364 23.69 1.55 -12.27
N SER A 365 23.39 2.84 -12.43
CA SER A 365 23.77 3.85 -11.44
C SER A 365 23.02 3.66 -10.12
N ARG A 366 21.70 3.45 -10.18
CA ARG A 366 20.88 3.18 -8.99
C ARG A 366 21.22 1.85 -8.34
N LEU A 367 21.49 0.81 -9.13
CA LEU A 367 21.96 -0.48 -8.62
C LEU A 367 23.25 -0.32 -7.83
N ARG A 368 24.27 0.36 -8.39
CA ARG A 368 25.55 0.61 -7.69
C ARG A 368 25.40 1.43 -6.42
N ALA A 369 24.45 2.36 -6.36
CA ALA A 369 24.16 3.11 -5.14
C ALA A 369 23.68 2.18 -4.02
N HIS A 370 22.73 1.28 -4.31
CA HIS A 370 22.29 0.27 -3.35
C HIS A 370 23.43 -0.69 -2.97
N ASP A 371 24.19 -1.19 -3.95
CA ASP A 371 25.31 -2.11 -3.69
C ASP A 371 26.36 -1.52 -2.74
N THR A 372 26.59 -0.21 -2.84
CA THR A 372 27.56 0.48 -1.98
C THR A 372 27.09 0.48 -0.53
N THR A 373 25.86 0.92 -0.29
CA THR A 373 25.23 0.86 1.04
C THR A 373 25.22 -0.58 1.57
N LEU A 374 24.76 -1.54 0.77
CA LEU A 374 24.64 -2.95 1.18
C LEU A 374 25.99 -3.59 1.52
N ARG A 375 27.07 -3.27 0.78
CA ARG A 375 28.42 -3.74 1.10
C ARG A 375 28.92 -3.21 2.43
N HIS A 376 28.70 -1.92 2.71
CA HIS A 376 29.13 -1.32 3.98
C HIS A 376 28.33 -1.87 5.17
N LEU A 377 27.03 -2.12 5.00
CA LEU A 377 26.20 -2.79 6.01
C LEU A 377 26.68 -4.23 6.24
N ALA A 378 26.92 -5.00 5.17
CA ALA A 378 27.41 -6.37 5.26
C ALA A 378 28.79 -6.46 5.94
N ALA A 379 29.70 -5.52 5.65
CA ALA A 379 31.03 -5.45 6.28
C ALA A 379 30.97 -5.15 7.80
N ARG A 380 29.81 -4.68 8.30
CA ARG A 380 29.54 -4.47 9.73
C ARG A 380 28.55 -5.49 10.30
N GLU A 381 28.32 -6.59 9.58
CA GLU A 381 27.42 -7.68 9.96
C GLU A 381 25.98 -7.22 10.25
N VAL A 382 25.53 -6.18 9.54
CA VAL A 382 24.16 -5.67 9.65
C VAL A 382 23.23 -6.50 8.75
N ILE A 383 22.17 -7.05 9.33
CA ILE A 383 21.13 -7.77 8.62
C ILE A 383 20.20 -6.77 7.93
N VAL A 384 20.15 -6.83 6.60
CA VAL A 384 19.31 -5.93 5.80
C VAL A 384 17.97 -6.56 5.47
N SER A 385 16.91 -5.78 5.66
CA SER A 385 15.54 -6.07 5.25
C SER A 385 15.09 -5.05 4.19
N ALA A 386 14.89 -5.48 2.95
CA ALA A 386 14.51 -4.57 1.86
C ALA A 386 12.99 -4.41 1.78
N ILE A 387 12.48 -3.18 1.80
CA ILE A 387 11.07 -2.84 1.57
C ILE A 387 10.87 -2.62 0.08
N LEU A 388 10.07 -3.48 -0.57
CA LEU A 388 9.89 -3.47 -2.02
C LEU A 388 8.68 -2.64 -2.42
N LEU A 389 8.88 -1.66 -3.29
CA LEU A 389 7.88 -0.64 -3.59
C LEU A 389 7.69 -0.47 -5.09
N VAL A 390 6.43 -0.38 -5.53
CA VAL A 390 6.08 0.08 -6.88
C VAL A 390 5.46 1.46 -6.72
N GLY A 391 6.17 2.52 -7.11
CA GLY A 391 5.56 3.86 -7.15
C GLY A 391 4.28 3.82 -7.96
N ASN A 392 3.26 4.57 -7.54
CA ASN A 392 1.99 4.62 -8.27
C ASN A 392 2.08 5.58 -9.45
N GLY A 393 2.58 6.80 -9.19
CA GLY A 393 3.08 7.76 -10.18
C GLY A 393 2.18 8.07 -11.37
N ARG A 394 0.87 7.81 -11.26
CA ARG A 394 -0.08 7.94 -12.38
C ARG A 394 -0.01 9.32 -13.00
N GLN A 395 -0.07 9.33 -14.31
CA GLN A 395 -0.12 10.56 -15.10
C GLN A 395 -1.46 11.28 -14.84
N PRO A 396 -1.54 12.60 -15.13
CA PRO A 396 -2.78 13.37 -14.96
C PRO A 396 -3.99 12.82 -15.72
N ASP A 397 -3.76 12.12 -16.83
CA ASP A 397 -4.81 11.44 -17.62
C ASP A 397 -5.24 10.08 -17.02
N GLY A 398 -4.67 9.70 -15.88
CA GLY A 398 -4.94 8.45 -15.18
C GLY A 398 -4.11 7.27 -15.68
N THR A 399 -3.27 7.41 -16.70
CA THR A 399 -2.43 6.32 -17.19
C THR A 399 -1.33 5.95 -16.19
N PRO A 400 -1.04 4.65 -15.98
CA PRO A 400 0.10 4.24 -15.17
C PRO A 400 1.43 4.69 -15.80
N HIS A 401 2.35 5.27 -15.02
CA HIS A 401 3.68 5.67 -15.52
C HIS A 401 4.64 4.49 -15.72
N THR A 402 4.30 3.31 -15.19
CA THR A 402 5.03 2.06 -15.39
C THR A 402 4.04 0.91 -15.53
N ALA A 403 4.38 -0.08 -16.36
CA ALA A 403 3.59 -1.29 -16.52
C ALA A 403 3.43 -2.08 -15.19
N MET A 404 4.35 -1.90 -14.23
CA MET A 404 4.26 -2.52 -12.91
C MET A 404 3.11 -1.97 -12.04
N THR A 405 2.58 -0.78 -12.31
CA THR A 405 1.50 -0.19 -11.50
C THR A 405 0.18 -0.90 -11.77
N HIS A 406 -0.51 -1.35 -10.72
CA HIS A 406 -1.77 -2.09 -10.88
C HIS A 406 -2.83 -1.24 -11.60
N PRO A 407 -3.55 -1.77 -12.61
CA PRO A 407 -4.48 -1.01 -13.44
C PRO A 407 -5.63 -0.38 -12.67
N GLU A 408 -6.04 -0.99 -11.56
CA GLU A 408 -7.11 -0.46 -10.68
C GLU A 408 -6.62 0.49 -9.59
N ALA A 409 -5.30 0.74 -9.49
CA ALA A 409 -4.80 1.73 -8.55
C ALA A 409 -5.37 3.12 -8.83
N GLU A 410 -5.70 3.86 -7.78
CA GLU A 410 -6.18 5.23 -7.85
C GLU A 410 -5.01 6.20 -7.76
N ALA A 411 -5.06 7.34 -8.44
CA ALA A 411 -3.97 8.31 -8.49
C ALA A 411 -3.52 8.85 -7.11
N ARG A 412 -4.39 8.79 -6.09
CA ARG A 412 -4.11 9.28 -4.74
C ARG A 412 -3.06 8.47 -3.96
N GLY A 413 -2.80 7.22 -4.33
CA GLY A 413 -1.84 6.38 -3.61
C GLY A 413 -0.40 6.78 -3.93
N THR A 414 0.50 6.74 -2.95
CA THR A 414 1.93 6.96 -3.15
C THR A 414 2.57 5.77 -3.89
N TYR A 415 2.24 4.57 -3.45
CA TYR A 415 2.67 3.31 -4.08
C TYR A 415 1.46 2.51 -4.53
N SER A 416 1.68 1.60 -5.47
CA SER A 416 0.69 0.67 -5.99
C SER A 416 1.09 -0.75 -5.64
N ILE A 417 0.11 -1.64 -5.48
CA ILE A 417 0.37 -3.08 -5.58
C ILE A 417 0.90 -3.41 -6.99
N PRO A 418 1.74 -4.43 -7.21
CA PRO A 418 2.20 -4.75 -8.55
C PRO A 418 1.08 -5.25 -9.46
N ASN A 419 1.20 -4.92 -10.75
CA ASN A 419 0.32 -5.39 -11.80
C ASN A 419 0.62 -6.86 -12.13
N LEU A 420 -0.21 -7.75 -11.58
CA LEU A 420 -0.18 -9.19 -11.85
C LEU A 420 -1.43 -9.63 -12.63
N THR A 421 -2.04 -8.74 -13.42
CA THR A 421 -3.28 -9.05 -14.16
C THR A 421 -3.03 -9.44 -15.62
N ALA A 422 -1.79 -9.33 -16.09
CA ALA A 422 -1.39 -9.68 -17.45
C ALA A 422 0.06 -10.17 -17.49
N GLU A 423 0.40 -10.94 -18.52
CA GLU A 423 1.71 -11.59 -18.64
C GLU A 423 2.88 -10.59 -18.66
N ALA A 424 2.84 -9.60 -19.55
CA ALA A 424 3.94 -8.65 -19.71
C ALA A 424 4.32 -7.88 -18.42
N PRO A 425 3.38 -7.25 -17.70
CA PRO A 425 3.71 -6.58 -16.44
C PRO A 425 4.10 -7.56 -15.31
N ALA A 426 3.51 -8.77 -15.27
CA ALA A 426 3.92 -9.78 -14.31
C ALA A 426 5.36 -10.28 -14.55
N GLN A 427 5.77 -10.45 -15.81
CA GLN A 427 7.15 -10.78 -16.15
C GLN A 427 8.12 -9.64 -15.83
N LEU A 428 7.74 -8.37 -16.07
CA LEU A 428 8.55 -7.22 -15.66
C LEU A 428 8.74 -7.18 -14.13
N TYR A 429 7.68 -7.41 -13.35
CA TYR A 429 7.78 -7.50 -11.90
C TYR A 429 8.69 -8.66 -11.47
N ARG A 430 8.50 -9.85 -12.04
CA ARG A 430 9.37 -11.03 -11.83
C ARG A 430 10.84 -10.74 -12.15
N ALA A 431 11.12 -10.08 -13.27
CA ALA A 431 12.47 -9.67 -13.67
C ALA A 431 13.12 -8.77 -12.61
N ALA A 432 12.38 -7.82 -12.04
CA ALA A 432 12.85 -6.98 -10.94
C ALA A 432 13.19 -7.80 -9.68
N LEU A 433 12.31 -8.71 -9.27
CA LEU A 433 12.54 -9.58 -8.11
C LEU A 433 13.76 -10.47 -8.32
N HIS A 434 13.91 -11.05 -9.51
CA HIS A 434 15.06 -11.89 -9.87
C HIS A 434 16.36 -11.11 -9.79
N LEU A 435 16.42 -9.94 -10.43
CA LEU A 435 17.58 -9.06 -10.45
C LEU A 435 18.09 -8.79 -9.03
N MET A 436 17.20 -8.39 -8.12
CA MET A 436 17.58 -8.09 -6.74
C MET A 436 17.99 -9.35 -5.97
N ALA A 437 17.20 -10.42 -6.07
CA ALA A 437 17.48 -11.66 -5.35
C ALA A 437 18.81 -12.28 -5.76
N GLU A 438 19.10 -12.34 -7.06
CA GLU A 438 20.34 -12.90 -7.59
C GLU A 438 21.54 -12.04 -7.19
N ARG A 439 21.43 -10.71 -7.39
CA ARG A 439 22.51 -9.74 -7.16
C ARG A 439 22.91 -9.62 -5.70
N TRP A 440 21.94 -9.54 -4.79
CA TRP A 440 22.17 -9.32 -3.34
C TRP A 440 22.19 -10.62 -2.54
N SER A 441 22.51 -11.73 -3.18
CA SER A 441 22.78 -13.02 -2.54
C SER A 441 24.01 -13.71 -3.16
N ARG A 442 24.91 -12.96 -3.81
CA ARG A 442 26.14 -13.53 -4.36
C ARG A 442 27.03 -14.06 -3.23
N ALA A 443 27.58 -15.25 -3.42
CA ALA A 443 28.44 -15.89 -2.42
C ALA A 443 29.75 -15.11 -2.17
N ASP A 444 30.23 -14.36 -3.16
CA ASP A 444 31.42 -13.49 -3.04
C ASP A 444 31.13 -12.16 -2.32
N GLY A 445 29.86 -11.86 -2.00
CA GLY A 445 29.47 -10.62 -1.33
C GLY A 445 29.67 -9.34 -2.17
N ALA A 446 29.91 -9.45 -3.48
CA ALA A 446 30.31 -8.33 -4.33
C ALA A 446 29.32 -7.15 -4.37
N HIS A 447 28.06 -7.37 -4.00
CA HIS A 447 27.01 -6.35 -3.96
C HIS A 447 26.33 -6.23 -2.58
N GLY A 448 26.96 -6.78 -1.54
CA GLY A 448 26.36 -6.90 -0.22
C GLY A 448 25.30 -8.00 -0.16
N ARG A 449 24.42 -7.95 0.86
CA ARG A 449 23.43 -9.00 1.11
C ARG A 449 22.11 -8.45 1.63
N VAL A 450 21.00 -8.98 1.10
CA VAL A 450 19.64 -8.79 1.65
C VAL A 450 19.12 -10.14 2.11
N ALA A 451 18.67 -10.22 3.37
CA ALA A 451 18.19 -11.45 3.99
C ALA A 451 16.66 -11.53 4.07
N ASN A 452 16.02 -10.39 4.31
CA ASN A 452 14.57 -10.30 4.48
C ASN A 452 13.98 -9.37 3.42
N TRP A 453 12.79 -9.72 2.94
CA TRP A 453 12.07 -8.94 1.93
C TRP A 453 10.71 -8.54 2.50
N ILE A 454 10.56 -7.26 2.84
CA ILE A 454 9.30 -6.70 3.31
C ILE A 454 8.48 -6.32 2.08
N MET A 455 7.31 -6.93 1.95
CA MET A 455 6.49 -6.82 0.76
C MET A 455 5.54 -5.63 0.90
N HIS A 456 5.85 -4.57 0.15
CA HIS A 456 5.17 -3.28 0.15
C HIS A 456 5.26 -2.56 1.50
N ASN A 457 4.51 -1.47 1.67
CA ASN A 457 4.49 -0.71 2.92
C ASN A 457 3.06 -0.57 3.44
N GLU A 458 2.89 -0.74 4.75
CA GLU A 458 1.63 -0.54 5.49
C GLU A 458 0.39 -0.98 4.71
N VAL A 459 0.31 -2.29 4.43
CA VAL A 459 -0.65 -2.82 3.45
C VAL A 459 -2.09 -2.72 3.92
N ASP A 460 -2.30 -2.50 5.22
CA ASP A 460 -3.58 -2.17 5.83
C ASP A 460 -4.03 -0.74 5.53
N GLN A 461 -3.11 0.19 5.23
CA GLN A 461 -3.39 1.54 4.75
C GLN A 461 -3.35 1.56 3.20
N ALA A 462 -4.04 0.59 2.58
CA ALA A 462 -3.91 0.27 1.16
C ALA A 462 -4.10 1.46 0.23
N ALA A 463 -5.07 2.33 0.48
CA ALA A 463 -5.31 3.51 -0.36
C ALA A 463 -4.10 4.45 -0.47
N THR A 464 -3.26 4.53 0.57
CA THR A 464 -2.10 5.43 0.62
C THR A 464 -0.83 4.70 0.18
N TRP A 465 -0.54 3.55 0.80
CA TRP A 465 0.81 2.98 0.75
C TRP A 465 0.96 1.73 -0.11
N THR A 466 -0.13 1.09 -0.54
CA THR A 466 -0.08 -0.09 -1.44
C THR A 466 -1.37 -0.15 -2.28
N ASN A 467 -1.57 0.84 -3.15
CA ASN A 467 -2.87 1.11 -3.75
C ASN A 467 -3.25 0.12 -4.87
N MET A 468 -4.47 -0.41 -4.77
CA MET A 468 -5.18 -1.20 -5.78
C MET A 468 -6.61 -0.67 -6.01
N GLY A 469 -6.88 0.57 -5.61
CA GLY A 469 -8.23 1.14 -5.49
C GLY A 469 -9.04 0.54 -4.34
N ALA A 470 -10.31 0.94 -4.21
CA ALA A 470 -11.23 0.34 -3.24
C ALA A 470 -11.52 -1.14 -3.57
N GLN A 471 -11.10 -2.06 -2.68
CA GLN A 471 -11.23 -3.52 -2.88
C GLN A 471 -11.83 -4.22 -1.65
N PRO A 472 -12.59 -5.31 -1.84
CA PRO A 472 -12.79 -6.29 -0.78
C PRO A 472 -11.45 -6.89 -0.34
N VAL A 473 -11.28 -7.09 0.98
CA VAL A 473 -9.99 -7.51 1.56
C VAL A 473 -9.44 -8.81 0.97
N ALA A 474 -10.30 -9.79 0.67
CA ALA A 474 -9.87 -11.07 0.10
C ALA A 474 -9.27 -10.93 -1.31
N ARG A 475 -9.84 -10.04 -2.14
CA ARG A 475 -9.33 -9.77 -3.49
C ARG A 475 -7.99 -9.03 -3.44
N TYR A 476 -7.86 -8.06 -2.53
CA TYR A 476 -6.61 -7.36 -2.29
C TYR A 476 -5.51 -8.31 -1.79
N LEU A 477 -5.83 -9.16 -0.81
CA LEU A 477 -4.91 -10.15 -0.26
C LEU A 477 -4.49 -11.22 -1.26
N GLU A 478 -5.35 -11.61 -2.20
CA GLU A 478 -4.99 -12.53 -3.29
C GLU A 478 -3.80 -11.99 -4.09
N THR A 479 -3.89 -10.75 -4.54
CA THR A 479 -2.84 -10.12 -5.35
C THR A 479 -1.59 -9.87 -4.51
N TYR A 480 -1.77 -9.49 -3.24
CA TYR A 480 -0.68 -9.34 -2.28
C TYR A 480 0.08 -10.65 -2.05
N LEU A 481 -0.64 -11.75 -1.79
CA LEU A 481 -0.05 -13.08 -1.56
C LEU A 481 0.69 -13.58 -2.79
N ARG A 482 0.15 -13.38 -4.00
CA ARG A 482 0.89 -13.69 -5.24
C ARG A 482 2.20 -12.91 -5.30
N SER A 483 2.18 -11.61 -5.03
CA SER A 483 3.39 -10.78 -4.98
C SER A 483 4.39 -11.28 -3.94
N ALA A 484 3.94 -11.58 -2.71
CA ALA A 484 4.80 -12.07 -1.63
C ALA A 484 5.42 -13.44 -1.95
N ARG A 485 4.63 -14.36 -2.51
CA ARG A 485 5.10 -15.68 -2.94
C ARG A 485 6.08 -15.60 -4.09
N LEU A 486 5.85 -14.72 -5.06
CA LEU A 486 6.82 -14.50 -6.13
C LEU A 486 8.18 -14.09 -5.59
N MET A 487 8.21 -13.18 -4.61
CA MET A 487 9.47 -12.79 -3.97
C MET A 487 10.08 -13.93 -3.16
N HIS A 488 9.27 -14.60 -2.31
CA HIS A 488 9.75 -15.71 -1.48
C HIS A 488 10.38 -16.82 -2.34
N HIS A 489 9.64 -17.30 -3.34
CA HIS A 489 10.07 -18.38 -4.21
C HIS A 489 11.25 -17.95 -5.08
N THR A 490 11.29 -16.70 -5.55
CA THR A 490 12.43 -16.16 -6.31
C THR A 490 13.69 -16.12 -5.44
N ALA A 491 13.59 -15.61 -4.21
CA ALA A 491 14.72 -15.50 -3.31
C ALA A 491 15.26 -16.88 -2.91
N ARG A 492 14.38 -17.87 -2.71
CA ARG A 492 14.75 -19.26 -2.39
C ARG A 492 15.49 -19.99 -3.51
N LEU A 493 15.48 -19.47 -4.73
CA LEU A 493 16.36 -19.96 -5.80
C LEU A 493 17.83 -19.60 -5.58
N PHE A 494 18.13 -18.65 -4.68
CA PHE A 494 19.49 -18.16 -4.47
C PHE A 494 19.94 -18.24 -3.01
N ASP A 495 19.07 -17.90 -2.06
CA ASP A 495 19.34 -17.94 -0.62
C ASP A 495 18.33 -18.87 0.08
N PRO A 496 18.77 -20.02 0.62
CA PRO A 496 17.90 -20.97 1.30
C PRO A 496 17.35 -20.44 2.63
N HIS A 497 17.75 -19.25 3.08
CA HIS A 497 17.28 -18.61 4.30
C HIS A 497 16.48 -17.33 4.05
N ALA A 498 16.21 -16.96 2.79
CA ALA A 498 15.44 -15.77 2.49
C ALA A 498 13.99 -15.87 2.99
N ARG A 499 13.50 -14.80 3.61
CA ARG A 499 12.15 -14.71 4.19
C ARG A 499 11.42 -13.50 3.65
N VAL A 500 10.09 -13.56 3.64
CA VAL A 500 9.25 -12.41 3.26
C VAL A 500 8.40 -11.95 4.44
N PHE A 501 8.06 -10.68 4.49
CA PHE A 501 7.33 -10.09 5.62
C PHE A 501 6.17 -9.22 5.16
N ILE A 502 5.04 -9.31 5.87
CA ILE A 502 3.90 -8.42 5.68
C ILE A 502 4.02 -7.16 6.53
N SER A 503 3.98 -5.98 5.91
CA SER A 503 4.12 -4.68 6.56
C SER A 503 2.79 -4.15 7.08
N LEU A 504 2.65 -3.90 8.39
CA LEU A 504 1.38 -3.52 9.03
C LEU A 504 1.54 -2.36 10.01
N THR A 505 0.56 -1.46 10.08
CA THR A 505 0.56 -0.36 11.05
C THR A 505 0.27 -0.79 12.50
N HIS A 506 0.41 0.14 13.46
CA HIS A 506 0.03 -0.03 14.87
C HIS A 506 -1.49 -0.19 15.12
N HIS A 507 -2.32 0.02 14.10
CA HIS A 507 -3.72 -0.39 14.18
C HIS A 507 -3.80 -1.92 14.33
N TRP A 508 -4.80 -2.40 15.07
CA TRP A 508 -4.96 -3.85 15.29
C TRP A 508 -6.40 -4.31 15.05
N ALA A 509 -7.27 -4.23 16.05
CA ALA A 509 -8.69 -4.58 15.95
C ALA A 509 -9.58 -3.38 15.55
N LYS A 510 -9.01 -2.16 15.51
CA LYS A 510 -9.70 -0.94 15.10
C LYS A 510 -9.23 -0.51 13.71
N GLN A 511 -10.17 -0.28 12.81
CA GLN A 511 -9.89 0.28 11.49
C GLN A 511 -9.32 1.70 11.60
N SER A 512 -8.30 2.01 10.80
CA SER A 512 -7.74 3.35 10.66
C SER A 512 -8.78 4.32 10.10
N SER A 513 -8.78 5.57 10.57
CA SER A 513 -9.74 6.62 10.21
C SER A 513 -9.62 7.16 8.77
N GLY A 514 -8.75 6.57 7.93
CA GLY A 514 -8.63 6.85 6.51
C GLY A 514 -9.59 6.02 5.65
N SER A 515 -9.92 6.52 4.46
CA SER A 515 -10.67 5.73 3.47
C SER A 515 -9.76 4.69 2.81
N GLY A 516 -10.28 3.48 2.51
CA GLY A 516 -9.52 2.42 1.85
C GLY A 516 -8.44 1.82 2.75
N THR A 517 -8.82 1.61 4.01
CA THR A 517 -8.02 0.97 5.05
C THR A 517 -8.66 -0.35 5.46
N TYR A 518 -7.88 -1.25 6.04
CA TYR A 518 -8.34 -2.56 6.50
C TYR A 518 -8.03 -2.77 7.98
N ILE A 519 -8.81 -3.61 8.65
CA ILE A 519 -8.51 -4.03 10.01
C ILE A 519 -7.34 -5.02 9.95
N VAL A 520 -6.24 -4.65 10.61
CA VAL A 520 -4.97 -5.39 10.58
C VAL A 520 -5.14 -6.83 11.07
N ARG A 521 -5.88 -7.05 12.17
CA ARG A 521 -6.10 -8.40 12.69
C ARG A 521 -6.82 -9.30 11.68
N GLU A 522 -7.93 -8.83 11.13
CA GLU A 522 -8.73 -9.59 10.14
C GLU A 522 -7.92 -9.88 8.87
N MET A 523 -7.15 -8.89 8.42
CA MET A 523 -6.24 -9.05 7.29
C MET A 523 -5.20 -10.14 7.56
N LEU A 524 -4.57 -10.15 8.74
CA LEU A 524 -3.55 -11.12 9.09
C LEU A 524 -4.12 -12.54 9.26
N GLU A 525 -5.30 -12.66 9.85
CA GLU A 525 -6.03 -13.94 9.98
C GLU A 525 -6.36 -14.52 8.60
N LEU A 526 -6.92 -13.71 7.71
CA LEU A 526 -7.25 -14.14 6.35
C LEU A 526 -5.99 -14.43 5.53
N PHE A 527 -4.94 -13.62 5.67
CA PHE A 527 -3.65 -13.86 5.02
C PHE A 527 -3.07 -15.22 5.42
N ALA A 528 -3.08 -15.56 6.72
CA ALA A 528 -2.59 -16.84 7.22
C ALA A 528 -3.46 -18.03 6.75
N GLU A 529 -4.79 -17.85 6.69
CA GLU A 529 -5.70 -18.85 6.11
C GLU A 529 -5.34 -19.15 4.65
N MET A 530 -5.26 -18.10 3.82
CA MET A 530 -4.98 -18.21 2.39
C MET A 530 -3.56 -18.75 2.13
N ALA A 531 -2.57 -18.34 2.94
CA ALA A 531 -1.20 -18.84 2.84
C ALA A 531 -1.13 -20.36 3.07
N ARG A 532 -1.83 -20.89 4.08
CA ARG A 532 -1.81 -22.34 4.37
C ARG A 532 -2.54 -23.16 3.30
N ALA A 533 -3.66 -22.66 2.81
CA ALA A 533 -4.52 -23.39 1.87
C ALA A 533 -3.75 -23.80 0.60
N GLU A 534 -3.04 -22.86 -0.03
CA GLU A 534 -2.30 -23.14 -1.28
C GLU A 534 -0.84 -23.60 -1.07
N GLY A 535 -0.47 -24.02 0.15
CA GLY A 535 0.89 -24.45 0.50
C GLY A 535 1.64 -23.39 1.29
N ASP A 536 1.76 -23.60 2.59
CA ASP A 536 2.38 -22.65 3.50
C ASP A 536 3.86 -22.37 3.15
N PHE A 537 4.34 -21.20 3.53
CA PHE A 537 5.68 -20.70 3.22
C PHE A 537 6.22 -19.82 4.35
N GLU A 538 7.54 -19.60 4.40
CA GLU A 538 8.20 -18.88 5.50
C GLU A 538 8.03 -17.36 5.37
N TRP A 539 6.83 -16.86 5.70
CA TRP A 539 6.54 -15.45 5.92
C TRP A 539 6.65 -15.05 7.40
N GLY A 540 6.82 -13.76 7.66
CA GLY A 540 6.75 -13.13 8.99
C GLY A 540 6.03 -11.77 8.98
N VAL A 541 6.05 -11.04 10.09
CA VAL A 541 5.37 -9.74 10.21
C VAL A 541 6.36 -8.59 10.37
N ALA A 542 6.23 -7.56 9.55
CA ALA A 542 6.94 -6.29 9.65
C ALA A 542 5.97 -5.25 10.27
N TYR A 543 6.01 -5.06 11.59
CA TYR A 543 4.99 -4.30 12.32
C TYR A 543 5.47 -2.89 12.66
N HIS A 544 4.61 -1.85 12.60
CA HIS A 544 4.95 -0.45 12.89
C HIS A 544 4.31 0.04 14.21
N PRO A 545 4.76 -0.43 15.42
CA PRO A 545 4.18 -0.01 16.69
C PRO A 545 4.63 1.40 17.09
N TYR A 546 4.01 2.42 16.49
CA TYR A 546 4.06 3.79 16.98
C TYR A 546 3.26 3.95 18.28
N PRO A 547 3.51 5.02 19.07
CA PRO A 547 2.56 5.46 20.08
C PRO A 547 1.17 5.66 19.45
N GLN A 548 0.09 5.45 20.22
CA GLN A 548 -1.29 5.56 19.70
C GLN A 548 -1.56 6.92 19.02
N ASN A 549 -0.88 7.97 19.47
CA ASN A 549 -0.86 9.28 18.85
C ASN A 549 0.57 9.60 18.41
N LEU A 550 0.83 9.61 17.10
CA LEU A 550 2.16 9.86 16.54
C LEU A 550 2.76 11.21 16.97
N ARG A 551 1.94 12.19 17.36
CA ARG A 551 2.42 13.50 17.85
C ARG A 551 2.86 13.46 19.31
N ASN A 552 2.49 12.43 20.07
CA ASN A 552 2.81 12.27 21.47
C ASN A 552 3.80 11.11 21.68
N PRO A 553 5.06 11.37 22.10
CA PRO A 553 6.05 10.31 22.32
C PRO A 553 5.79 9.42 23.55
N ASP A 554 4.84 9.78 24.43
CA ASP A 554 4.65 9.10 25.73
C ASP A 554 3.86 7.78 25.61
N ALA A 555 4.37 6.81 24.85
CA ALA A 555 3.68 5.54 24.60
C ALA A 555 3.29 4.78 25.88
N TRP A 556 4.07 4.91 26.97
CA TRP A 556 3.76 4.30 28.27
C TRP A 556 2.41 4.78 28.85
N ASN A 557 1.97 5.96 28.45
CA ASN A 557 0.71 6.58 28.86
C ASN A 557 -0.42 6.42 27.83
N ASP A 558 -0.22 5.62 26.77
CA ASP A 558 -1.28 5.29 25.83
C ASP A 558 -2.48 4.67 26.57
N ARG A 559 -3.70 5.12 26.26
CA ARG A 559 -4.92 4.79 27.03
C ARG A 559 -5.74 3.69 26.40
N ASP A 560 -5.72 3.60 25.07
CA ASP A 560 -6.53 2.66 24.30
C ASP A 560 -5.95 1.25 24.23
N PRO A 561 -4.61 1.04 24.19
CA PRO A 561 -4.04 -0.30 24.13
C PRO A 561 -4.34 -1.13 25.38
N THR A 562 -4.85 -2.34 25.19
CA THR A 562 -5.11 -3.33 26.24
C THR A 562 -4.19 -4.54 26.08
N ASP A 563 -4.13 -5.41 27.09
CA ASP A 563 -3.39 -6.69 27.00
C ASP A 563 -4.28 -7.85 26.51
N THR A 564 -5.21 -7.59 25.59
CA THR A 564 -6.05 -8.62 24.96
C THR A 564 -5.82 -8.68 23.46
N PHE A 565 -6.20 -9.79 22.82
CA PHE A 565 -6.12 -9.93 21.35
C PHE A 565 -7.13 -9.06 20.59
N ASP A 566 -8.09 -8.45 21.30
CA ASP A 566 -9.07 -7.49 20.79
C ASP A 566 -8.64 -6.03 20.99
N THR A 567 -7.41 -5.78 21.46
CA THR A 567 -6.89 -4.42 21.63
C THR A 567 -7.06 -3.58 20.35
N PRO A 568 -7.50 -2.32 20.43
CA PRO A 568 -7.68 -1.49 19.22
C PRO A 568 -6.34 -1.22 18.52
N TYR A 569 -5.26 -1.10 19.31
CA TYR A 569 -3.90 -0.82 18.85
C TYR A 569 -2.89 -1.77 19.50
N ILE A 570 -1.82 -2.09 18.79
CA ILE A 570 -0.60 -2.64 19.39
C ILE A 570 0.49 -1.57 19.27
N THR A 571 0.94 -1.07 20.41
CA THR A 571 1.90 0.03 20.58
C THR A 571 3.09 -0.49 21.39
N PRO A 572 4.13 0.34 21.68
CA PRO A 572 5.17 -0.07 22.61
C PRO A 572 4.63 -0.52 23.97
N LYS A 573 3.46 -0.01 24.42
CA LYS A 573 2.90 -0.30 25.74
C LYS A 573 2.44 -1.75 25.94
N ASN A 574 1.85 -2.33 24.91
CA ASN A 574 1.28 -3.67 24.93
C ASN A 574 1.91 -4.57 23.84
N ILE A 575 3.15 -4.28 23.43
CA ILE A 575 3.80 -4.94 22.29
C ILE A 575 3.86 -6.47 22.41
N ALA A 576 3.84 -7.02 23.64
CA ALA A 576 3.78 -8.45 23.92
C ALA A 576 2.52 -9.16 23.38
N VAL A 577 1.44 -8.42 23.10
CA VAL A 577 0.22 -8.95 22.48
C VAL A 577 0.52 -9.56 21.10
N LEU A 578 1.36 -8.92 20.29
CA LEU A 578 1.66 -9.38 18.92
C LEU A 578 2.33 -10.76 18.88
N PRO A 579 3.47 -11.02 19.55
CA PRO A 579 4.07 -12.35 19.55
C PRO A 579 3.17 -13.39 20.20
N ARG A 580 2.43 -13.04 21.28
CA ARG A 580 1.47 -13.96 21.91
C ARG A 580 0.33 -14.33 20.96
N PHE A 581 -0.15 -13.40 20.14
CA PHE A 581 -1.16 -13.67 19.13
C PHE A 581 -0.61 -14.58 18.02
N LEU A 582 0.60 -14.32 17.56
CA LEU A 582 1.26 -15.10 16.51
C LEU A 582 1.75 -16.48 16.97
N ASP A 583 1.78 -16.75 18.27
CA ASP A 583 2.13 -18.05 18.84
C ASP A 583 0.96 -19.06 18.87
N GLN A 584 -0.10 -18.79 18.12
CA GLN A 584 -1.17 -19.77 17.92
C GLN A 584 -0.79 -20.72 16.76
N PRO A 585 -1.09 -22.04 16.83
CA PRO A 585 -0.70 -23.01 15.80
C PRO A 585 -1.11 -22.64 14.37
N ARG A 586 -2.22 -21.92 14.20
CA ARG A 586 -2.71 -21.43 12.90
C ARG A 586 -1.77 -20.43 12.21
N PHE A 587 -0.83 -19.84 12.95
CA PHE A 587 0.18 -18.90 12.45
C PHE A 587 1.58 -19.50 12.41
N HIS A 588 1.81 -20.71 12.91
CA HIS A 588 3.15 -21.31 12.87
C HIS A 588 3.57 -21.68 11.44
N PHE A 589 4.87 -21.73 11.20
CA PHE A 589 5.47 -22.34 10.00
C PHE A 589 6.32 -23.53 10.44
N ALA A 590 6.08 -24.71 9.87
CA ALA A 590 6.77 -25.93 10.28
C ALA A 590 6.77 -26.15 11.82
N GLY A 591 5.67 -25.80 12.48
CA GLY A 591 5.50 -25.91 13.93
C GLY A 591 6.23 -24.87 14.78
N GLN A 592 6.79 -23.82 14.18
CA GLN A 592 7.50 -22.75 14.88
C GLN A 592 6.83 -21.39 14.70
N PRO A 593 6.90 -20.49 15.70
CA PRO A 593 6.47 -19.10 15.56
C PRO A 593 7.22 -18.38 14.44
N ARG A 594 6.54 -17.42 13.80
CA ARG A 594 7.11 -16.61 12.73
C ARG A 594 7.86 -15.41 13.28
N GLY A 595 8.90 -14.98 12.56
CA GLY A 595 9.70 -13.82 12.93
C GLY A 595 8.90 -12.51 12.83
N ILE A 596 9.18 -11.60 13.76
CA ILE A 596 8.63 -10.25 13.80
C ILE A 596 9.77 -9.23 13.63
N LEU A 597 9.63 -8.34 12.67
CA LEU A 597 10.49 -7.17 12.51
C LEU A 597 9.67 -5.95 12.89
N LEU A 598 10.13 -5.15 13.85
CA LEU A 598 9.59 -3.81 14.01
C LEU A 598 10.32 -2.94 12.98
N SER A 599 9.70 -2.69 11.82
CA SER A 599 10.35 -2.13 10.61
C SER A 599 10.37 -0.61 10.48
N GLU A 600 9.46 0.11 11.15
CA GLU A 600 9.38 1.57 11.14
C GLU A 600 8.64 2.13 12.39
N GLN A 601 9.37 2.76 13.33
CA GLN A 601 8.80 3.32 14.56
C GLN A 601 9.75 4.35 15.16
N GLY A 602 9.19 5.35 15.83
CA GLY A 602 9.97 6.28 16.62
C GLY A 602 9.13 7.11 17.56
N PHE A 603 9.81 8.05 18.22
CA PHE A 603 9.21 8.94 19.20
C PHE A 603 9.40 10.38 18.73
N ASN A 604 8.28 11.06 18.51
CA ASN A 604 8.26 12.42 17.99
C ASN A 604 8.80 13.41 19.03
N THR A 605 9.60 14.38 18.58
CA THR A 605 9.93 15.58 19.35
C THR A 605 9.11 16.76 18.80
N PRO A 606 7.94 17.11 19.38
CA PRO A 606 7.08 18.19 18.86
C PRO A 606 7.84 19.49 18.61
N THR A 607 8.74 19.83 19.53
CA THR A 607 9.76 20.87 19.39
C THR A 607 11.17 20.27 19.54
N LEU A 608 12.21 21.10 19.34
CA LEU A 608 13.59 20.72 19.65
C LEU A 608 14.02 21.09 21.08
N SER A 609 13.07 21.48 21.95
CA SER A 609 13.37 21.77 23.35
C SER A 609 13.97 20.56 24.06
N GLU A 610 14.78 20.81 25.09
CA GLU A 610 15.37 19.74 25.90
C GLU A 610 14.29 18.82 26.48
N ALA A 611 13.17 19.38 26.95
CA ALA A 611 12.06 18.61 27.51
C ALA A 611 11.48 17.58 26.51
N ASP A 612 11.26 17.99 25.24
CA ASP A 612 10.76 17.07 24.21
C ASP A 612 11.82 16.02 23.82
N GLN A 613 13.10 16.40 23.78
CA GLN A 613 14.19 15.45 23.55
C GLN A 613 14.32 14.43 24.69
N ARG A 614 14.11 14.84 25.95
CA ARG A 614 14.06 13.92 27.11
C ARG A 614 12.90 12.93 27.01
N ARG A 615 11.74 13.35 26.45
CA ARG A 615 10.60 12.45 26.20
C ARG A 615 10.88 11.44 25.09
N GLN A 616 11.51 11.86 23.98
CA GLN A 616 11.99 10.94 22.95
C GLN A 616 12.99 9.92 23.53
N ALA A 617 13.97 10.38 24.31
CA ALA A 617 14.93 9.53 25.01
C ALA A 617 14.25 8.50 25.93
N ALA A 618 13.29 8.93 26.74
CA ALA A 618 12.51 8.04 27.61
C ALA A 618 11.73 6.99 26.80
N GLY A 619 11.13 7.39 25.66
CA GLY A 619 10.45 6.47 24.75
C GLY A 619 11.37 5.38 24.20
N LEU A 620 12.58 5.75 23.76
CA LEU A 620 13.59 4.80 23.26
C LEU A 620 13.98 3.77 24.33
N ILE A 621 14.20 4.20 25.57
CA ILE A 621 14.52 3.29 26.69
C ILE A 621 13.31 2.41 27.02
N TYR A 622 12.12 3.01 27.07
CA TYR A 622 10.88 2.30 27.35
C TYR A 622 10.65 1.15 26.37
N VAL A 623 10.70 1.39 25.06
CA VAL A 623 10.45 0.33 24.08
C VAL A 623 11.48 -0.80 24.18
N PHE A 624 12.76 -0.49 24.42
CA PHE A 624 13.78 -1.53 24.59
C PHE A 624 13.60 -2.35 25.88
N ARG A 625 13.07 -1.76 26.96
CA ARG A 625 12.65 -2.51 28.15
C ARG A 625 11.52 -3.49 27.82
N GLN A 626 10.59 -3.11 26.93
CA GLN A 626 9.45 -3.96 26.54
C GLN A 626 9.85 -5.10 25.58
N ILE A 627 10.73 -4.85 24.59
CA ILE A 627 11.00 -5.84 23.52
C ILE A 627 12.13 -6.84 23.82
N ARG A 628 13.06 -6.53 24.72
CA ARG A 628 14.19 -7.42 25.08
C ARG A 628 13.79 -8.85 25.47
N PRO A 629 12.74 -9.08 26.28
CA PRO A 629 12.34 -10.44 26.64
C PRO A 629 11.63 -11.18 25.49
N LEU A 630 11.16 -10.48 24.45
CA LEU A 630 10.33 -11.02 23.39
C LEU A 630 11.19 -11.56 22.22
N LYS A 631 11.57 -12.84 22.30
CA LYS A 631 12.48 -13.47 21.30
C LYS A 631 11.92 -13.57 19.88
N ALA A 632 10.60 -13.59 19.72
CA ALA A 632 9.96 -13.56 18.41
C ALA A 632 10.15 -12.21 17.69
N ILE A 633 10.43 -11.13 18.43
CA ILE A 633 10.84 -9.86 17.85
C ILE A 633 12.34 -9.96 17.54
N GLU A 634 12.68 -10.01 16.27
CA GLU A 634 14.05 -10.21 15.81
C GLU A 634 14.78 -8.87 15.61
N ALA A 635 14.06 -7.80 15.29
CA ALA A 635 14.62 -6.49 14.99
C ALA A 635 13.72 -5.34 15.43
N TYR A 636 14.34 -4.22 15.79
CA TYR A 636 13.72 -2.91 15.98
C TYR A 636 14.46 -1.89 15.12
N HIS A 637 13.75 -1.32 14.14
CA HIS A 637 14.28 -0.33 13.22
C HIS A 637 13.77 1.05 13.59
N LEU A 638 14.66 1.84 14.21
CA LEU A 638 14.35 3.22 14.55
C LEU A 638 14.04 4.01 13.28
N HIS A 639 12.80 4.45 13.12
CA HIS A 639 12.41 5.54 12.22
C HIS A 639 12.44 6.82 13.05
N ARG A 640 13.50 7.62 12.99
CA ARG A 640 14.51 7.60 11.93
C ARG A 640 15.88 8.13 12.35
N TYR A 641 16.82 8.04 11.42
CA TYR A 641 18.13 8.65 11.55
C TYR A 641 18.01 10.17 11.74
N GLN A 642 17.51 10.87 10.71
CA GLN A 642 17.43 12.33 10.63
C GLN A 642 15.99 12.82 10.55
N ASP A 643 15.65 13.90 11.24
CA ASP A 643 14.33 14.55 11.11
C ASP A 643 14.00 14.94 9.66
N MET A 644 12.75 14.69 9.24
CA MET A 644 12.20 15.21 7.97
C MET A 644 10.76 15.70 8.15
N PRO A 645 10.50 16.75 8.96
CA PRO A 645 9.14 17.20 9.25
C PRO A 645 8.35 17.58 7.99
N ALA A 646 9.00 18.11 6.94
CA ALA A 646 8.33 18.39 5.67
C ALA A 646 7.82 17.11 4.96
N GLY A 647 8.54 16.00 5.07
CA GLY A 647 8.17 14.71 4.46
C GLY A 647 7.29 13.82 5.35
N GLU A 648 7.17 14.15 6.64
CA GLU A 648 6.56 13.30 7.67
C GLU A 648 5.36 14.00 8.35
N GLY A 649 4.65 14.89 7.64
CA GLY A 649 3.45 15.56 8.17
C GLY A 649 3.72 16.44 9.42
N GLY A 650 4.94 16.95 9.54
CA GLY A 650 5.42 17.77 10.66
C GLY A 650 6.08 16.99 11.80
N LEU A 651 6.22 15.66 11.68
CA LEU A 651 6.84 14.83 12.72
C LEU A 651 8.38 14.92 12.69
N ARG A 652 8.98 14.94 13.87
CA ARG A 652 10.42 14.93 14.11
C ARG A 652 10.81 13.65 14.85
N LEU A 653 10.87 12.56 14.10
CA LEU A 653 11.16 11.22 14.59
C LEU A 653 12.67 10.88 14.61
N GLY A 654 13.51 11.78 14.07
CA GLY A 654 14.95 11.62 13.98
C GLY A 654 15.63 11.66 15.34
N ILE A 655 16.75 10.95 15.48
CA ILE A 655 17.72 11.13 16.57
C ILE A 655 18.81 12.15 16.24
N ILE A 656 18.86 12.61 14.98
CA ILE A 656 19.53 13.84 14.58
C ILE A 656 18.51 14.84 14.02
N THR A 657 18.76 16.13 14.21
CA THR A 657 17.90 17.21 13.73
C THR A 657 17.91 17.31 12.21
N GLU A 658 17.00 18.10 11.66
CA GLU A 658 16.94 18.39 10.22
C GLU A 658 18.24 19.04 9.69
N THR A 659 18.99 19.74 10.55
CA THR A 659 20.28 20.36 10.27
C THR A 659 21.49 19.45 10.53
N GLY A 660 21.28 18.22 11.00
CA GLY A 660 22.34 17.23 11.25
C GLY A 660 22.94 17.28 12.66
N ALA A 661 22.42 18.09 13.58
CA ALA A 661 22.88 18.09 14.97
C ALA A 661 22.34 16.87 15.72
N HIS A 662 23.15 16.26 16.58
CA HIS A 662 22.69 15.15 17.42
C HIS A 662 21.67 15.64 18.45
N LYS A 663 20.57 14.90 18.59
CA LYS A 663 19.64 15.06 19.72
C LYS A 663 20.12 14.21 20.88
N LEU A 664 19.54 14.42 22.07
CA LEU A 664 19.74 13.51 23.22
C LEU A 664 19.43 12.04 22.86
N GLY A 665 18.45 11.81 21.97
CA GLY A 665 18.11 10.49 21.47
C GLY A 665 19.28 9.75 20.80
N TRP A 666 20.25 10.46 20.20
CA TRP A 666 21.47 9.87 19.63
C TRP A 666 22.30 9.14 20.69
N GLU A 667 22.61 9.85 21.77
CA GLU A 667 23.42 9.35 22.87
C GLU A 667 22.76 8.16 23.57
N VAL A 668 21.45 8.26 23.80
CA VAL A 668 20.65 7.16 24.33
C VAL A 668 20.69 5.95 23.41
N TYR A 669 20.44 6.14 22.11
CA TYR A 669 20.37 5.04 21.17
C TYR A 669 21.73 4.32 20.98
N ARG A 670 22.82 5.10 21.02
CA ARG A 670 24.19 4.58 21.08
C ARG A 670 24.40 3.72 22.34
N ALA A 671 23.94 4.18 23.49
CA ALA A 671 24.11 3.49 24.77
C ALA A 671 23.22 2.24 24.94
N LEU A 672 22.06 2.17 24.28
CA LEU A 672 21.14 1.02 24.39
C LEU A 672 21.82 -0.32 24.09
N GLY A 673 21.64 -1.30 24.97
CA GLY A 673 22.25 -2.62 24.86
C GLY A 673 23.75 -2.66 25.24
N THR A 674 24.28 -1.58 25.81
CA THR A 674 25.65 -1.50 26.34
C THR A 674 25.62 -1.20 27.85
N PRO A 675 26.75 -1.35 28.57
CA PRO A 675 26.83 -0.96 29.99
C PRO A 675 26.46 0.51 30.25
N ARG A 676 26.66 1.40 29.27
CA ARG A 676 26.33 2.83 29.38
C ARG A 676 24.83 3.12 29.42
N GLU A 677 23.98 2.17 29.09
CA GLU A 677 22.52 2.37 29.15
C GLU A 677 22.06 2.77 30.56
N ALA A 678 22.74 2.29 31.60
CA ALA A 678 22.44 2.62 32.99
C ALA A 678 22.57 4.12 33.30
N GLU A 679 23.39 4.87 32.56
CA GLU A 679 23.54 6.32 32.69
C GLU A 679 22.23 7.06 32.38
N PHE A 680 21.39 6.50 31.50
CA PHE A 680 20.16 7.13 31.02
C PHE A 680 18.88 6.59 31.68
N ALA A 681 18.98 5.52 32.49
CA ALA A 681 17.83 4.95 33.18
C ALA A 681 17.14 5.96 34.12
N PRO A 682 17.86 6.74 34.96
CA PRO A 682 17.23 7.75 35.82
C PRO A 682 16.45 8.81 35.04
N LEU A 683 16.93 9.21 33.87
CA LEU A 683 16.24 10.16 33.00
C LEU A 683 14.90 9.60 32.53
N ALA A 684 14.89 8.35 32.06
CA ALA A 684 13.66 7.72 31.61
C ALA A 684 12.66 7.57 32.77
N ASP A 685 13.13 7.11 33.93
CA ASP A 685 12.28 6.90 35.11
C ASP A 685 11.67 8.21 35.62
N GLU A 686 12.45 9.30 35.66
CA GLU A 686 11.97 10.64 36.00
C GLU A 686 10.89 11.13 35.01
N VAL A 687 11.14 11.00 33.71
CA VAL A 687 10.19 11.46 32.67
C VAL A 687 8.89 10.65 32.72
N MET A 688 8.98 9.33 32.88
CA MET A 688 7.81 8.45 32.90
C MET A 688 6.98 8.59 34.19
N ALA A 689 7.60 8.99 35.31
CA ALA A 689 6.89 9.20 36.59
C ALA A 689 6.06 10.49 36.63
N ARG A 690 6.27 11.45 35.71
CA ARG A 690 5.55 12.73 35.71
C ARG A 690 4.08 12.52 35.31
N PRO A 691 3.11 13.00 36.11
CA PRO A 691 1.70 12.98 35.74
C PRO A 691 1.43 13.89 34.54
N GLN A 692 0.48 13.51 33.67
CA GLN A 692 0.12 14.31 32.50
C GLN A 692 -0.42 15.68 32.93
N SER A 693 0.12 16.76 32.37
CA SER A 693 -0.62 18.02 32.29
C SER A 693 -1.88 17.75 31.46
N LYS A 694 -3.06 18.00 32.04
CA LYS A 694 -4.36 17.76 31.42
C LYS A 694 -4.53 18.43 30.06
#